data_AF-A0A3B9ZA93-F1
#
_entry.id   AF-A0A3B9ZA93-F1
#
_cell.length_a   1.000
_cell.length_b   1.000
_cell.length_c   1.000
_cell.angle_alpha   90.00
_cell.angle_beta   90.00
_cell.angle_gamma   90.00
#
_symmetry.space_group_name_H-M   'P 1'
#
loop_
_entity.id
_entity.type
_entity.pdbx_description
1 polymer ?
#
loop_
_entity_poly.entity_id
_entity_poly.type
_entity_poly.pdbx_seq_one_letter_code
_entity_poly.pdbx_strand_id
1 'polypeptide(L)'
;MEKSRKQKESFFSKYGCYLLGFFIPLAIMIVLYMLKNIYPFGDEMYLRSDCYHQYAPFMQEFYNKLHNGGSLLYSWEIGTGSNFTALYAYYLASPLNWLVYFAPKGHITEVISLFILLKTALCGLTFTIYISNHHKTKNVSMAAFAIFYALSSYMAAYSWNIMWLDLMVLLPIVILGLENLVLKGKCMLYIISLGICIFSNYYIAIMICIYCVIYFFVLLYVHRRRYSGHFTIVSMFKFFYSSILAGGLGMAMVLPEYYSLLTTASSDLEVPTSVMNYFSMLEMVSRSLICVECSIFDPHNPNLYCTVLVFLLIPIYCISRKVNYKEKIAKIAVVLFFLLSFNTNVLNFVWHGFHYPNSLPARQSFIYIFLVLTMCYEGWTYVGEVNKKQLFAILAGVFFLFIMLEQMFVGDDYPFYIVYASFGFILVYTIIFRTYKKNLRNNGWVVYLFFIICIAESAINMDVTGLGTTSRSAYLEDNHNITSLLDHVKEKENDKFYRTEKVIHRTKNDAAWNNYKGVSVFSSSASGGLTQFYKRMGFENSFNAYSFYGYTPLTASILDVKYMLSDKDVPPNSSFELYSQIEDELYVFKNKHALPLGFMVGEKFIDNFDINMDNPFYVQNEFVSAATDTEEIFHVLHSNTTSQGVARTRVDESCYVYIYLNNRTMERAT
;
A
#
# COMPACT_ATOMS: atom_id res chain seq x y z
N MET A 1 -43.03 -45.62 -16.29
CA MET A 1 -42.58 -44.94 -15.07
C MET A 1 -41.05 -44.90 -15.09
N GLU A 2 -40.50 -43.98 -15.87
CA GLU A 2 -39.05 -43.87 -16.12
C GLU A 2 -38.45 -42.89 -15.09
N LYS A 3 -37.89 -43.43 -13.99
CA LYS A 3 -37.19 -42.62 -12.99
C LYS A 3 -35.88 -42.10 -13.60
N SER A 4 -35.91 -40.84 -14.02
CA SER A 4 -34.75 -39.97 -14.25
C SER A 4 -33.68 -40.18 -13.17
N ARG A 5 -32.59 -40.85 -13.54
CA ARG A 5 -31.34 -40.91 -12.77
C ARG A 5 -30.69 -39.52 -12.85
N LYS A 6 -30.98 -38.64 -11.90
CA LYS A 6 -30.13 -37.47 -11.64
C LYS A 6 -28.75 -37.98 -11.19
N GLN A 7 -27.80 -38.05 -12.12
CA GLN A 7 -26.38 -38.25 -11.81
C GLN A 7 -25.98 -37.12 -10.84
N LYS A 8 -25.60 -37.46 -9.60
CA LYS A 8 -25.05 -36.48 -8.65
C LYS A 8 -23.75 -35.95 -9.25
N GLU A 9 -23.73 -34.67 -9.64
CA GLU A 9 -22.50 -33.96 -9.98
C GLU A 9 -21.48 -34.12 -8.84
N SER A 10 -20.22 -34.38 -9.16
CA SER A 10 -19.18 -34.53 -8.15
C SER A 10 -18.90 -33.19 -7.46
N PHE A 11 -18.44 -33.23 -6.21
CA PHE A 11 -18.08 -32.01 -5.47
C PHE A 11 -17.07 -31.15 -6.25
N PHE A 12 -16.08 -31.81 -6.88
CA PHE A 12 -15.05 -31.14 -7.66
C PHE A 12 -15.60 -30.53 -8.97
N SER A 13 -16.59 -31.14 -9.63
CA SER A 13 -17.23 -30.49 -10.78
C SER A 13 -18.04 -29.25 -10.39
N LYS A 14 -18.50 -29.18 -9.14
CA LYS A 14 -19.30 -28.05 -8.65
C LYS A 14 -18.47 -26.90 -8.07
N TYR A 15 -17.33 -27.20 -7.44
CA TYR A 15 -16.53 -26.23 -6.68
C TYR A 15 -15.04 -26.17 -7.08
N GLY A 16 -14.57 -27.05 -7.96
CA GLY A 16 -13.14 -27.20 -8.29
C GLY A 16 -12.49 -25.91 -8.78
N CYS A 17 -13.14 -25.13 -9.64
CA CYS A 17 -12.58 -23.86 -10.10
C CYS A 17 -12.32 -22.87 -8.96
N TYR A 18 -13.23 -22.75 -7.99
CA TYR A 18 -13.09 -21.83 -6.85
C TYR A 18 -11.99 -22.30 -5.90
N LEU A 19 -11.90 -23.60 -5.65
CA LEU A 19 -10.84 -24.18 -4.82
C LEU A 19 -9.47 -23.96 -5.46
N LEU A 20 -9.33 -24.22 -6.75
CA LEU A 20 -8.08 -23.97 -7.47
C LEU A 20 -7.74 -22.47 -7.50
N GLY A 21 -8.72 -21.60 -7.73
CA GLY A 21 -8.53 -20.16 -7.72
C GLY A 21 -8.10 -19.59 -6.36
N PHE A 22 -8.45 -20.25 -5.25
CA PHE A 22 -8.02 -19.87 -3.91
C PHE A 22 -6.68 -20.51 -3.52
N PHE A 23 -6.59 -21.84 -3.62
CA PHE A 23 -5.47 -22.60 -3.07
C PHE A 23 -4.21 -22.55 -3.93
N ILE A 24 -4.29 -22.38 -5.25
CA ILE A 24 -3.08 -22.30 -6.07
C ILE A 24 -2.28 -21.02 -5.79
N PRO A 25 -2.87 -19.80 -5.83
CA PRO A 25 -2.13 -18.59 -5.47
C PRO A 25 -1.57 -18.64 -4.05
N LEU A 26 -2.35 -19.19 -3.10
CA LEU A 26 -1.91 -19.40 -1.72
C LEU A 26 -0.68 -20.31 -1.65
N ALA A 27 -0.72 -21.46 -2.33
CA ALA A 27 0.38 -22.42 -2.34
C ALA A 27 1.63 -21.82 -2.98
N ILE A 28 1.49 -21.08 -4.08
CA ILE A 28 2.62 -20.38 -4.71
C ILE A 28 3.26 -19.41 -3.70
N MET A 29 2.47 -18.54 -3.07
CA MET A 29 3.01 -17.59 -2.10
C MET A 29 3.66 -18.26 -0.89
N ILE A 30 3.10 -19.36 -0.38
CA ILE A 30 3.72 -20.14 0.71
C ILE A 30 5.06 -20.73 0.27
N VAL A 31 5.13 -21.29 -0.95
CA VAL A 31 6.40 -21.79 -1.49
C VAL A 31 7.42 -20.67 -1.63
N LEU A 32 7.01 -19.51 -2.12
CA LEU A 32 7.92 -18.37 -2.21
C LEU A 32 8.35 -17.85 -0.83
N TYR A 33 7.48 -17.87 0.18
CA TYR A 33 7.84 -17.55 1.57
C TYR A 33 8.88 -18.54 2.10
N MET A 34 8.75 -19.83 1.81
CA MET A 34 9.77 -20.83 2.13
C MET A 34 11.10 -20.52 1.44
N LEU A 35 11.08 -20.23 0.13
CA LEU A 35 12.29 -19.95 -0.65
C LEU A 35 13.01 -18.66 -0.21
N LYS A 36 12.26 -17.69 0.30
CA LYS A 36 12.80 -16.43 0.84
C LYS A 36 13.08 -16.49 2.34
N ASN A 37 13.01 -17.67 2.97
CA ASN A 37 13.23 -17.85 4.41
C ASN A 37 12.34 -16.97 5.29
N ILE A 38 11.15 -16.60 4.81
CA ILE A 38 10.19 -15.80 5.57
C ILE A 38 9.64 -16.65 6.71
N TYR A 39 9.63 -16.11 7.93
CA TYR A 39 9.13 -16.79 9.12
C TYR A 39 7.74 -17.40 8.86
N PRO A 40 7.49 -18.66 9.27
CA PRO A 40 8.28 -19.49 10.20
C PRO A 40 9.38 -20.33 9.55
N PHE A 41 9.66 -20.15 8.25
CA PHE A 41 10.63 -20.99 7.53
C PHE A 41 12.09 -20.53 7.68
N GLY A 42 12.31 -19.31 8.20
CA GLY A 42 13.62 -18.76 8.53
C GLY A 42 13.49 -17.44 9.31
N ASP A 43 14.54 -16.61 9.28
CA ASP A 43 14.61 -15.35 10.03
C ASP A 43 14.12 -14.12 9.25
N GLU A 44 13.67 -14.28 8.00
CA GLU A 44 13.21 -13.13 7.23
C GLU A 44 11.74 -12.80 7.52
N MET A 45 11.32 -11.57 7.27
CA MET A 45 9.92 -11.14 7.30
C MET A 45 9.55 -10.32 6.07
N TYR A 46 8.26 -10.32 5.73
CA TYR A 46 7.75 -9.63 4.54
C TYR A 46 7.61 -8.11 4.68
N LEU A 47 7.83 -7.59 5.90
CA LEU A 47 7.68 -6.18 6.23
C LEU A 47 8.75 -5.35 5.52
N ARG A 48 8.31 -4.46 4.61
CA ARG A 48 9.18 -3.48 3.94
C ARG A 48 8.50 -2.15 3.77
N SER A 49 9.28 -1.09 3.55
CA SER A 49 8.78 0.27 3.32
C SER A 49 7.78 0.71 4.41
N ASP A 50 6.64 1.29 4.07
CA ASP A 50 5.63 1.73 5.04
C ASP A 50 5.09 0.56 5.89
N CYS A 51 5.10 -0.67 5.39
CA CYS A 51 4.66 -1.84 6.17
C CYS A 51 5.51 -2.01 7.43
N TYR A 52 6.82 -1.84 7.27
CA TYR A 52 7.81 -1.89 8.35
C TYR A 52 7.69 -0.69 9.29
N HIS A 53 7.56 0.53 8.75
CA HIS A 53 7.60 1.76 9.55
C HIS A 53 6.25 2.20 10.13
N GLN A 54 5.13 1.84 9.51
CA GLN A 54 3.80 2.38 9.84
C GLN A 54 2.79 1.27 10.13
N TYR A 55 2.52 0.38 9.17
CA TYR A 55 1.43 -0.59 9.32
C TYR A 55 1.68 -1.57 10.48
N ALA A 56 2.90 -2.08 10.65
CA ALA A 56 3.21 -2.97 11.78
C ALA A 56 3.08 -2.28 13.15
N PRO A 57 3.70 -1.11 13.40
CA PRO A 57 3.48 -0.36 14.64
C PRO A 57 2.01 -0.01 14.90
N PHE A 58 1.26 0.41 13.88
CA PHE A 58 -0.16 0.75 14.06
C PHE A 58 -1.04 -0.48 14.31
N MET A 59 -0.72 -1.62 13.68
CA MET A 59 -1.38 -2.88 13.97
C MET A 59 -1.09 -3.37 15.39
N GLN A 60 0.14 -3.18 15.87
CA GLN A 60 0.53 -3.49 17.24
C GLN A 60 -0.23 -2.61 18.25
N GLU A 61 -0.38 -1.31 17.97
CA GLU A 61 -1.19 -0.43 18.80
C GLU A 61 -2.68 -0.82 18.78
N PHE A 62 -3.22 -1.17 17.61
CA PHE A 62 -4.59 -1.69 17.52
C PHE A 62 -4.77 -2.97 18.35
N TYR A 63 -3.81 -3.92 18.25
CA TYR A 63 -3.79 -5.12 19.07
C TYR A 63 -3.79 -4.79 20.57
N ASN A 64 -2.94 -3.86 21.00
CA ASN A 64 -2.84 -3.43 22.40
C ASN A 64 -4.18 -2.82 22.88
N LYS A 65 -4.80 -1.94 22.08
CA LYS A 65 -6.10 -1.34 22.42
C LYS A 65 -7.19 -2.39 22.58
N LEU A 66 -7.26 -3.39 21.70
CA LEU A 66 -8.25 -4.46 21.77
C LEU A 66 -8.06 -5.35 23.02
N HIS A 67 -6.82 -5.62 23.44
CA HIS A 67 -6.53 -6.48 24.58
C HIS A 67 -6.60 -5.75 25.93
N ASN A 68 -6.22 -4.47 25.96
CA ASN A 68 -6.11 -3.69 27.19
C ASN A 68 -7.31 -2.75 27.43
N GLY A 69 -8.30 -2.73 26.53
CA GLY A 69 -9.45 -1.83 26.63
C GLY A 69 -9.12 -0.36 26.37
N GLY A 70 -8.15 -0.10 25.49
CA GLY A 70 -7.71 1.25 25.13
C GLY A 70 -8.74 2.02 24.28
N SER A 71 -8.64 3.35 24.29
CA SER A 71 -9.50 4.20 23.46
C SER A 71 -9.25 3.98 21.97
N LEU A 72 -10.31 3.68 21.21
CA LEU A 72 -10.28 3.66 19.74
C LEU A 72 -10.43 5.05 19.11
N LEU A 73 -10.61 6.10 19.93
CA LEU A 73 -10.73 7.47 19.46
C LEU A 73 -9.39 8.19 19.42
N TYR A 74 -8.47 7.85 20.33
CA TYR A 74 -7.22 8.57 20.54
C TYR A 74 -6.10 7.65 21.03
N SER A 75 -4.86 7.95 20.65
CA SER A 75 -3.67 7.24 21.12
C SER A 75 -2.62 8.22 21.61
N TRP A 76 -2.03 7.94 22.77
CA TRP A 76 -0.85 8.67 23.26
C TRP A 76 0.47 8.03 22.81
N GLU A 77 0.38 6.82 22.27
CA GLU A 77 1.46 5.95 21.82
C GLU A 77 1.88 6.29 20.37
N ILE A 78 1.18 7.21 19.71
CA ILE A 78 1.46 7.64 18.34
C ILE A 78 1.74 9.14 18.32
N GLY A 79 3.00 9.52 18.06
CA GLY A 79 3.43 10.91 18.08
C GLY A 79 3.23 11.58 19.44
N THR A 80 2.99 12.88 19.43
CA THR A 80 2.60 13.62 20.65
C THR A 80 1.17 13.33 21.11
N GLY A 81 0.47 12.42 20.43
CA GLY A 81 -0.91 12.05 20.67
C GLY A 81 -1.74 12.29 19.42
N SER A 82 -2.44 11.24 18.96
CA SER A 82 -3.06 11.20 17.62
C SER A 82 -4.51 10.75 17.65
N ASN A 83 -5.32 11.25 16.71
CA ASN A 83 -6.67 10.76 16.45
C ASN A 83 -6.58 9.33 15.88
N PHE A 84 -6.86 8.34 16.73
CA PHE A 84 -6.74 6.94 16.36
C PHE A 84 -7.84 6.51 15.38
N THR A 85 -9.01 7.15 15.41
CA THR A 85 -10.11 6.82 14.47
C THR A 85 -9.70 7.17 13.04
N ALA A 86 -9.11 8.34 12.84
CA ALA A 86 -8.61 8.78 11.53
C ALA A 86 -7.48 7.86 11.04
N LEU A 87 -6.47 7.63 11.90
CA LEU A 87 -5.39 6.70 11.60
C LEU A 87 -5.89 5.29 11.27
N TYR A 88 -6.88 4.79 12.01
CA TYR A 88 -7.51 3.50 11.74
C TYR A 88 -8.25 3.53 10.38
N ALA A 89 -9.02 4.57 10.09
CA ALA A 89 -9.71 4.75 8.81
C ALA A 89 -8.74 4.77 7.62
N TYR A 90 -7.56 5.37 7.79
CA TYR A 90 -6.52 5.41 6.77
C TYR A 90 -5.84 4.05 6.61
N TYR A 91 -5.26 3.49 7.69
CA TYR A 91 -4.33 2.35 7.61
C TYR A 91 -4.95 0.98 7.89
N LEU A 92 -5.97 0.92 8.75
CA LEU A 92 -6.37 -0.32 9.42
C LEU A 92 -7.82 -0.76 9.19
N ALA A 93 -8.64 0.01 8.48
CA ALA A 93 -10.08 -0.21 8.31
C ALA A 93 -10.50 -1.47 7.51
N SER A 94 -9.64 -2.48 7.42
CA SER A 94 -9.95 -3.78 6.83
C SER A 94 -10.80 -4.65 7.78
N PRO A 95 -11.85 -5.34 7.28
CA PRO A 95 -12.56 -6.36 8.03
C PRO A 95 -11.66 -7.49 8.55
N LEU A 96 -10.59 -7.83 7.83
CA LEU A 96 -9.67 -8.90 8.24
C LEU A 96 -8.76 -8.47 9.40
N ASN A 97 -8.47 -7.18 9.53
CA ASN A 97 -7.57 -6.69 10.58
C ASN A 97 -8.13 -6.93 12.00
N TRP A 98 -9.45 -7.03 12.16
CA TRP A 98 -10.06 -7.40 13.45
C TRP A 98 -9.66 -8.78 13.95
N LEU A 99 -9.26 -9.69 13.04
CA LEU A 99 -8.75 -11.01 13.42
C LEU A 99 -7.41 -10.93 14.16
N VAL A 100 -6.74 -9.77 14.18
CA VAL A 100 -5.56 -9.53 15.01
C VAL A 100 -5.85 -9.77 16.49
N TYR A 101 -7.11 -9.66 16.93
CA TYR A 101 -7.50 -10.01 18.29
C TYR A 101 -7.10 -11.45 18.67
N PHE A 102 -7.13 -12.38 17.72
CA PHE A 102 -6.75 -13.78 17.95
C PHE A 102 -5.26 -14.03 17.78
N ALA A 103 -4.45 -12.99 17.53
CA ALA A 103 -3.02 -13.10 17.37
C ALA A 103 -2.33 -13.48 18.69
N PRO A 104 -1.42 -14.46 18.68
CA PRO A 104 -0.51 -14.67 19.80
C PRO A 104 0.33 -13.40 20.06
N LYS A 105 0.57 -13.10 21.34
CA LYS A 105 1.43 -11.97 21.73
C LYS A 105 2.81 -12.11 21.09
N GLY A 106 3.33 -11.01 20.52
CA GLY A 106 4.64 -10.98 19.88
C GLY A 106 4.69 -11.50 18.43
N HIS A 107 3.55 -11.89 17.84
CA HIS A 107 3.49 -12.42 16.47
C HIS A 107 2.73 -11.52 15.47
N ILE A 108 2.71 -10.20 15.70
CA ILE A 108 2.01 -9.25 14.83
C ILE A 108 2.61 -9.22 13.41
N THR A 109 3.93 -9.36 13.29
CA THR A 109 4.62 -9.37 11.98
C THR A 109 4.18 -10.55 11.10
N GLU A 110 3.92 -11.68 11.73
CA GLU A 110 3.48 -12.92 11.11
C GLU A 110 2.01 -12.88 10.74
N VAL A 111 1.17 -12.29 11.60
CA VAL A 111 -0.25 -12.09 11.31
C VAL A 111 -0.43 -11.17 10.10
N ILE A 112 0.38 -10.13 9.99
CA ILE A 112 0.43 -9.27 8.79
C ILE A 112 0.78 -10.10 7.56
N SER A 113 1.83 -10.93 7.63
CA SER A 113 2.25 -11.79 6.52
C SER A 113 1.15 -12.79 6.14
N LEU A 114 0.45 -13.36 7.13
CA LEU A 114 -0.71 -14.23 6.92
C LEU A 114 -1.88 -13.51 6.25
N PHE A 115 -2.15 -12.25 6.61
CA PHE A 115 -3.18 -11.45 5.94
C PHE A 115 -2.84 -11.19 4.48
N ILE A 116 -1.58 -10.97 4.14
CA ILE A 116 -1.15 -10.84 2.74
C ILE A 116 -1.41 -12.15 1.99
N LEU A 117 -0.97 -13.30 2.51
CA LEU A 117 -1.25 -14.61 1.93
C LEU A 117 -2.75 -14.85 1.71
N LEU A 118 -3.56 -14.57 2.73
CA LEU A 118 -5.00 -14.77 2.68
C LEU A 118 -5.67 -13.83 1.67
N LYS A 119 -5.30 -12.55 1.65
CA LYS A 119 -5.84 -11.57 0.69
C LYS A 119 -5.44 -11.92 -0.75
N THR A 120 -4.21 -12.39 -1.00
CA THR A 120 -3.81 -12.91 -2.30
C THR A 120 -4.68 -14.10 -2.74
N ALA A 121 -4.93 -15.06 -1.85
CA ALA A 121 -5.82 -16.19 -2.12
C ALA A 121 -7.27 -15.75 -2.39
N LEU A 122 -7.75 -14.78 -1.62
CA LEU A 122 -9.09 -14.20 -1.80
C LEU A 122 -9.23 -13.46 -3.13
N CYS A 123 -8.20 -12.75 -3.61
CA CYS A 123 -8.20 -12.13 -4.94
C CYS A 123 -8.47 -13.19 -6.03
N GLY A 124 -7.79 -14.33 -5.97
CA GLY A 124 -8.00 -15.42 -6.91
C GLY A 124 -9.42 -16.03 -6.80
N LEU A 125 -9.92 -16.19 -5.58
CA LEU A 125 -11.28 -16.67 -5.34
C LEU A 125 -12.35 -15.72 -5.89
N THR A 126 -12.29 -14.42 -5.56
CA THR A 126 -13.30 -13.44 -5.98
C THR A 126 -13.26 -13.21 -7.48
N PHE A 127 -12.08 -13.21 -8.10
CA PHE A 127 -11.95 -13.19 -9.56
C PHE A 127 -12.62 -14.42 -10.20
N THR A 128 -12.39 -15.62 -9.66
CA THR A 128 -13.05 -16.84 -10.14
C THR A 128 -14.57 -16.78 -9.96
N ILE A 129 -15.05 -16.24 -8.84
CA ILE A 129 -16.48 -16.01 -8.58
C ILE A 129 -17.06 -15.08 -9.66
N TYR A 130 -16.38 -13.98 -9.98
CA TYR A 130 -16.80 -13.05 -11.02
C TYR A 130 -16.92 -13.75 -12.38
N ILE A 131 -15.83 -14.33 -12.89
CA ILE A 131 -15.79 -14.98 -14.22
C ILE A 131 -16.85 -16.09 -14.32
N SER A 132 -17.00 -16.89 -13.27
CA SER A 132 -17.97 -17.98 -13.23
C SER A 132 -19.42 -17.49 -13.34
N ASN A 133 -19.76 -16.42 -12.61
CA ASN A 133 -21.11 -15.86 -12.63
C ASN A 133 -21.40 -15.06 -13.91
N HIS A 134 -20.41 -14.31 -14.41
CA HIS A 134 -20.50 -13.52 -15.63
C HIS A 134 -20.77 -14.42 -16.85
N HIS A 135 -19.97 -15.48 -17.01
CA HIS A 135 -20.11 -16.42 -18.14
C HIS A 135 -21.04 -17.61 -17.87
N LYS A 136 -21.60 -17.72 -16.66
CA LYS A 136 -22.48 -18.82 -16.22
C LYS A 136 -21.86 -20.21 -16.46
N THR A 137 -20.57 -20.33 -16.15
CA THR A 137 -19.78 -21.56 -16.35
C THR A 137 -18.94 -21.87 -15.13
N LYS A 138 -18.55 -23.14 -15.00
CA LYS A 138 -17.71 -23.66 -13.92
C LYS A 138 -16.44 -24.34 -14.45
N ASN A 139 -15.99 -23.91 -15.63
CA ASN A 139 -14.76 -24.42 -16.22
C ASN A 139 -13.55 -24.17 -15.30
N VAL A 140 -12.79 -25.23 -15.03
CA VAL A 140 -11.56 -25.14 -14.25
C VAL A 140 -10.56 -24.15 -14.84
N SER A 141 -10.53 -23.94 -16.16
CA SER A 141 -9.60 -22.98 -16.79
C SER A 141 -9.73 -21.54 -16.27
N MET A 142 -10.85 -21.18 -15.64
CA MET A 142 -11.01 -19.88 -14.96
C MET A 142 -9.94 -19.67 -13.86
N ALA A 143 -9.52 -20.75 -13.20
CA ALA A 143 -8.53 -20.68 -12.12
C ALA A 143 -7.15 -20.24 -12.63
N ALA A 144 -6.80 -20.50 -13.90
CA ALA A 144 -5.55 -20.01 -14.47
C ALA A 144 -5.51 -18.46 -14.52
N PHE A 145 -6.63 -17.84 -14.92
CA PHE A 145 -6.75 -16.38 -14.93
C PHE A 145 -6.85 -15.78 -13.53
N ALA A 146 -7.40 -16.54 -12.58
CA ALA A 146 -7.38 -16.15 -11.17
C ALA A 146 -5.97 -16.12 -10.59
N ILE A 147 -5.09 -17.04 -10.99
CA ILE A 147 -3.66 -17.01 -10.62
C ILE A 147 -3.01 -15.72 -11.13
N PHE A 148 -3.22 -15.38 -12.41
CA PHE A 148 -2.69 -14.14 -12.99
C PHE A 148 -3.22 -12.88 -12.33
N TYR A 149 -4.48 -12.87 -11.87
CA TYR A 149 -5.02 -11.74 -11.12
C TYR A 149 -4.35 -11.62 -9.76
N ALA A 150 -4.34 -12.73 -8.99
CA ALA A 150 -3.81 -12.79 -7.64
C ALA A 150 -2.31 -12.49 -7.55
N LEU A 151 -1.53 -12.90 -8.55
CA LEU A 151 -0.06 -12.76 -8.61
C LEU A 151 0.39 -11.76 -9.69
N SER A 152 -0.46 -10.76 -9.97
CA SER A 152 -0.12 -9.69 -10.91
C SER A 152 0.96 -8.75 -10.37
N SER A 153 1.54 -7.94 -11.25
CA SER A 153 2.53 -6.93 -10.87
C SER A 153 2.01 -5.88 -9.88
N TYR A 154 0.70 -5.63 -9.84
CA TYR A 154 0.11 -4.80 -8.78
C TYR A 154 0.28 -5.45 -7.40
N MET A 155 0.02 -6.76 -7.28
CA MET A 155 0.26 -7.50 -6.05
C MET A 155 1.75 -7.48 -5.69
N ALA A 156 2.64 -7.72 -6.66
CA ALA A 156 4.08 -7.68 -6.46
C ALA A 156 4.58 -6.31 -5.95
N ALA A 157 4.06 -5.22 -6.53
CA ALA A 157 4.47 -3.87 -6.22
C ALA A 157 3.92 -3.37 -4.87
N TYR A 158 2.69 -3.72 -4.52
CA TYR A 158 1.93 -3.04 -3.47
C TYR A 158 1.35 -3.94 -2.38
N SER A 159 1.68 -5.23 -2.34
CA SER A 159 1.32 -6.17 -1.26
C SER A 159 1.63 -5.69 0.16
N TRP A 160 2.67 -4.87 0.32
CA TRP A 160 3.07 -4.27 1.60
C TRP A 160 2.15 -3.11 2.03
N ASN A 161 1.34 -2.57 1.11
CA ASN A 161 0.18 -1.71 1.42
C ASN A 161 -1.06 -2.57 1.66
N ILE A 162 -1.10 -3.23 2.82
CA ILE A 162 -2.08 -4.28 3.15
C ILE A 162 -3.53 -3.80 3.00
N MET A 163 -3.79 -2.51 3.24
CA MET A 163 -5.12 -1.89 3.11
C MET A 163 -5.64 -1.87 1.66
N TRP A 164 -4.75 -1.83 0.66
CA TRP A 164 -5.16 -1.81 -0.74
C TRP A 164 -5.61 -3.18 -1.25
N LEU A 165 -5.08 -4.25 -0.64
CA LEU A 165 -5.43 -5.60 -1.02
C LEU A 165 -6.91 -5.93 -0.77
N ASP A 166 -7.56 -5.29 0.20
CA ASP A 166 -9.01 -5.44 0.43
C ASP A 166 -9.82 -5.05 -0.80
N LEU A 167 -9.42 -3.98 -1.48
CA LEU A 167 -10.14 -3.47 -2.63
C LEU A 167 -9.87 -4.28 -3.89
N MET A 168 -8.66 -4.83 -4.00
CA MET A 168 -8.36 -5.83 -5.03
C MET A 168 -9.21 -7.10 -4.82
N VAL A 169 -9.40 -7.56 -3.58
CA VAL A 169 -10.32 -8.67 -3.27
C VAL A 169 -11.76 -8.31 -3.63
N LEU A 170 -12.22 -7.11 -3.30
CA LEU A 170 -13.62 -6.70 -3.45
C LEU A 170 -14.00 -6.31 -4.87
N LEU A 171 -13.08 -5.81 -5.70
CA LEU A 171 -13.37 -5.32 -7.05
C LEU A 171 -14.19 -6.32 -7.89
N PRO A 172 -13.80 -7.61 -8.03
CA PRO A 172 -14.59 -8.58 -8.80
C PRO A 172 -16.04 -8.71 -8.29
N ILE A 173 -16.25 -8.60 -6.97
CA ILE A 173 -17.59 -8.69 -6.36
C ILE A 173 -18.39 -7.41 -6.59
N VAL A 174 -17.74 -6.23 -6.54
CA VAL A 174 -18.37 -4.94 -6.85
C VAL A 174 -18.87 -4.93 -8.30
N ILE A 175 -18.04 -5.37 -9.25
CA ILE A 175 -18.43 -5.42 -10.67
C ILE A 175 -19.54 -6.46 -10.91
N LEU A 176 -19.48 -7.62 -10.25
CA LEU A 176 -20.59 -8.57 -10.26
C LEU A 176 -21.89 -7.96 -9.70
N GLY A 177 -21.78 -7.18 -8.63
CA GLY A 177 -22.88 -6.41 -8.05
C GLY A 177 -23.47 -5.43 -9.04
N LEU A 178 -22.61 -4.67 -9.73
CA LEU A 178 -23.01 -3.70 -10.75
C LEU A 178 -23.73 -4.36 -11.93
N GLU A 179 -23.21 -5.48 -12.43
CA GLU A 179 -23.88 -6.27 -13.46
C GLU A 179 -25.24 -6.80 -12.99
N ASN A 180 -25.34 -7.29 -11.74
CA ASN A 180 -26.61 -7.74 -11.17
C ASN A 180 -27.60 -6.58 -11.01
N LEU A 181 -27.13 -5.39 -10.67
CA LEU A 181 -27.93 -4.18 -10.57
C LEU A 181 -28.53 -3.81 -11.93
N VAL A 182 -27.69 -3.75 -12.97
CA VAL A 182 -28.13 -3.34 -14.32
C VAL A 182 -28.97 -4.44 -14.96
N LEU A 183 -28.45 -5.67 -15.04
CA LEU A 183 -29.04 -6.74 -15.86
C LEU A 183 -30.20 -7.46 -15.16
N LYS A 184 -30.22 -7.50 -13.83
CA LYS A 184 -31.21 -8.24 -13.02
C LYS A 184 -32.01 -7.35 -12.08
N GLY A 185 -31.69 -6.06 -11.98
CA GLY A 185 -32.34 -5.12 -11.06
C GLY A 185 -32.04 -5.35 -9.59
N LYS A 186 -31.05 -6.19 -9.23
CA LYS A 186 -30.71 -6.58 -7.85
C LYS A 186 -29.59 -5.69 -7.31
N CYS A 187 -29.92 -4.75 -6.41
CA CYS A 187 -28.97 -3.73 -5.96
C CYS A 187 -28.10 -4.13 -4.76
N MET A 188 -28.55 -5.07 -3.92
CA MET A 188 -27.92 -5.31 -2.60
C MET A 188 -26.45 -5.71 -2.68
N LEU A 189 -26.06 -6.56 -3.63
CA LEU A 189 -24.67 -6.97 -3.78
C LEU A 189 -23.77 -5.77 -4.09
N TYR A 190 -24.22 -4.87 -4.97
CA TYR A 190 -23.49 -3.64 -5.29
C TYR A 190 -23.40 -2.71 -4.09
N ILE A 191 -24.53 -2.45 -3.40
CA ILE A 191 -24.58 -1.54 -2.25
C ILE A 191 -23.62 -2.00 -1.15
N ILE A 192 -23.68 -3.27 -0.77
CA ILE A 192 -22.87 -3.82 0.32
C ILE A 192 -21.40 -3.90 -0.08
N SER A 193 -21.09 -4.46 -1.26
CA SER A 193 -19.68 -4.63 -1.66
C SER A 193 -18.98 -3.30 -1.90
N LEU A 194 -19.64 -2.32 -2.52
CA LEU A 194 -19.08 -0.98 -2.70
C LEU A 194 -19.03 -0.22 -1.36
N GLY A 195 -20.02 -0.39 -0.48
CA GLY A 195 -20.00 0.21 0.85
C GLY A 195 -18.83 -0.29 1.69
N ILE A 196 -18.58 -1.60 1.73
CA ILE A 196 -17.41 -2.19 2.39
C ILE A 196 -16.12 -1.70 1.74
N CYS A 197 -16.09 -1.59 0.41
CA CYS A 197 -14.94 -1.08 -0.34
C CYS A 197 -14.56 0.34 0.10
N ILE A 198 -15.53 1.26 0.18
CA ILE A 198 -15.32 2.65 0.61
C ILE A 198 -14.96 2.71 2.09
N PHE A 199 -15.64 1.92 2.92
CA PHE A 199 -15.36 1.82 4.36
C PHE A 199 -13.93 1.33 4.63
N SER A 200 -13.45 0.36 3.85
CA SER A 200 -12.14 -0.25 4.08
C SER A 200 -10.99 0.63 3.66
N ASN A 201 -11.16 1.37 2.56
CA ASN A 201 -10.14 2.28 2.07
C ASN A 201 -10.72 3.30 1.09
N TYR A 202 -10.89 4.54 1.50
CA TYR A 202 -11.40 5.59 0.61
C TYR A 202 -10.43 5.91 -0.54
N TYR A 203 -9.12 5.78 -0.27
CA TYR A 203 -8.04 6.28 -1.11
C TYR A 203 -8.03 5.66 -2.51
N ILE A 204 -8.12 4.32 -2.60
CA ILE A 204 -8.25 3.63 -3.89
C ILE A 204 -9.69 3.19 -4.20
N ALA A 205 -10.65 3.36 -3.27
CA ALA A 205 -12.07 3.14 -3.57
C ALA A 205 -12.63 4.18 -4.54
N ILE A 206 -12.12 5.42 -4.52
CA ILE A 206 -12.51 6.42 -5.52
C ILE A 206 -12.25 5.94 -6.95
N MET A 207 -11.17 5.19 -7.17
CA MET A 207 -10.84 4.60 -8.47
C MET A 207 -11.87 3.54 -8.86
N ILE A 208 -12.30 2.71 -7.91
CA ILE A 208 -13.38 1.74 -8.15
C ILE A 208 -14.71 2.45 -8.45
N CYS A 209 -15.03 3.54 -7.74
CA CYS A 209 -16.22 4.36 -8.01
C CYS A 209 -16.20 4.93 -9.44
N ILE A 210 -15.09 5.53 -9.87
CA ILE A 210 -14.91 6.04 -11.24
C ILE A 210 -15.08 4.91 -12.26
N TYR A 211 -14.45 3.76 -12.02
CA TYR A 211 -14.58 2.61 -12.92
C TYR A 211 -16.02 2.06 -12.95
N CYS A 212 -16.74 2.03 -11.84
CA CYS A 212 -18.16 1.66 -11.80
C CYS A 212 -19.01 2.57 -12.69
N VAL A 213 -18.76 3.88 -12.69
CA VAL A 213 -19.45 4.82 -13.59
C VAL A 213 -19.13 4.50 -15.05
N ILE A 214 -17.85 4.34 -15.40
CA ILE A 214 -17.42 4.00 -16.77
C ILE A 214 -18.05 2.68 -17.22
N TYR A 215 -17.94 1.64 -16.40
CA TYR A 215 -18.43 0.30 -16.70
C TYR A 215 -19.97 0.24 -16.75
N PHE A 216 -20.66 1.05 -15.94
CA PHE A 216 -22.12 1.21 -16.04
C PHE A 216 -22.54 1.71 -17.44
N PHE A 217 -21.84 2.71 -17.99
CA PHE A 217 -22.10 3.17 -19.36
C PHE A 217 -21.75 2.12 -20.42
N VAL A 218 -20.70 1.32 -20.21
CA VAL A 218 -20.40 0.15 -21.05
C VAL A 218 -21.58 -0.83 -21.05
N LEU A 219 -22.11 -1.19 -19.89
CA LEU A 219 -23.24 -2.12 -19.77
C LEU A 219 -24.48 -1.59 -20.50
N LEU A 220 -24.80 -0.30 -20.34
CA LEU A 220 -25.91 0.35 -21.05
C LEU A 220 -25.70 0.34 -22.57
N TYR A 221 -24.50 0.66 -23.05
CA TYR A 221 -24.18 0.68 -24.48
C TYR A 221 -24.30 -0.71 -25.13
N VAL A 222 -23.71 -1.73 -24.48
CA VAL A 222 -23.71 -3.11 -24.97
C VAL A 222 -25.13 -3.67 -25.03
N HIS A 223 -25.95 -3.39 -24.02
CA HIS A 223 -27.30 -3.95 -23.89
C HIS A 223 -28.44 -3.04 -24.41
N ARG A 224 -28.13 -1.88 -25.00
CA ARG A 224 -29.10 -0.86 -25.45
C ARG A 224 -30.24 -1.39 -26.32
N ARG A 225 -29.99 -2.37 -27.19
CA ARG A 225 -31.03 -2.95 -28.09
C ARG A 225 -31.91 -3.99 -27.41
N ARG A 226 -31.45 -4.55 -26.29
CA ARG A 226 -32.14 -5.61 -25.56
C ARG A 226 -33.22 -5.06 -24.63
N TYR A 227 -33.16 -3.77 -24.30
CA TYR A 227 -34.00 -3.15 -23.29
C TYR A 227 -34.58 -1.81 -23.76
N SER A 228 -35.76 -1.44 -23.24
CA SER A 228 -36.48 -0.22 -23.62
C SER A 228 -35.82 1.04 -23.02
N GLY A 229 -36.18 2.23 -23.53
CA GLY A 229 -35.73 3.51 -22.93
C GLY A 229 -36.12 3.64 -21.46
N HIS A 230 -37.27 3.09 -21.06
CA HIS A 230 -37.70 3.03 -19.67
C HIS A 230 -36.73 2.21 -18.78
N PHE A 231 -36.23 1.08 -19.28
CA PHE A 231 -35.23 0.29 -18.54
C PHE A 231 -33.94 1.06 -18.29
N THR A 232 -33.47 1.85 -19.27
CA THR A 232 -32.27 2.69 -19.12
C THR A 232 -32.47 3.71 -17.99
N ILE A 233 -33.60 4.40 -17.96
CA ILE A 233 -33.93 5.40 -16.93
C ILE A 233 -33.98 4.73 -15.55
N VAL A 234 -34.69 3.60 -15.42
CA VAL A 234 -34.77 2.85 -14.16
C VAL A 234 -33.38 2.39 -13.70
N SER A 235 -32.53 1.93 -14.61
CA SER A 235 -31.16 1.51 -14.29
C SER A 235 -30.31 2.68 -13.81
N MET A 236 -30.46 3.88 -14.41
CA MET A 236 -29.77 5.08 -13.95
C MET A 236 -30.20 5.47 -12.54
N PHE A 237 -31.50 5.50 -12.24
CA PHE A 237 -31.99 5.77 -10.90
C PHE A 237 -31.49 4.73 -9.89
N LYS A 238 -31.59 3.43 -10.22
CA LYS A 238 -31.09 2.36 -9.34
C LYS A 238 -29.61 2.51 -9.08
N PHE A 239 -28.80 2.78 -10.10
CA PHE A 239 -27.36 2.99 -9.96
C PHE A 239 -27.06 4.21 -9.07
N PHE A 240 -27.73 5.33 -9.32
CA PHE A 240 -27.57 6.56 -8.55
C PHE A 240 -27.88 6.35 -7.05
N TYR A 241 -29.09 5.88 -6.72
CA TYR A 241 -29.49 5.66 -5.32
C TYR A 241 -28.65 4.57 -4.64
N SER A 242 -28.31 3.49 -5.36
CA SER A 242 -27.47 2.44 -4.79
C SER A 242 -26.05 2.93 -4.51
N SER A 243 -25.51 3.83 -5.34
CA SER A 243 -24.18 4.41 -5.13
C SER A 243 -24.19 5.41 -3.97
N ILE A 244 -25.26 6.19 -3.79
CA ILE A 244 -25.44 7.05 -2.60
C ILE A 244 -25.51 6.20 -1.33
N LEU A 245 -26.29 5.12 -1.33
CA LEU A 245 -26.39 4.22 -0.17
C LEU A 245 -25.04 3.56 0.13
N ALA A 246 -24.31 3.09 -0.89
CA ALA A 246 -22.96 2.56 -0.71
C ALA A 246 -21.99 3.61 -0.13
N GLY A 247 -21.99 4.82 -0.67
CA GLY A 247 -21.20 5.94 -0.15
C GLY A 247 -21.54 6.24 1.31
N GLY A 248 -22.83 6.33 1.63
CA GLY A 248 -23.32 6.54 3.00
C GLY A 248 -22.87 5.49 4.00
N LEU A 249 -22.78 4.21 3.60
CA LEU A 249 -22.21 3.15 4.45
C LEU A 249 -20.72 3.38 4.74
N GLY A 250 -19.96 3.90 3.79
CA GLY A 250 -18.54 4.22 3.95
C GLY A 250 -18.27 5.49 4.75
N MET A 251 -19.22 6.44 4.79
CA MET A 251 -19.02 7.76 5.40
C MET A 251 -18.64 7.72 6.89
N ALA A 252 -19.00 6.65 7.60
CA ALA A 252 -18.62 6.47 9.01
C ALA A 252 -17.10 6.52 9.23
N MET A 253 -16.31 6.03 8.27
CA MET A 253 -14.84 6.07 8.31
C MET A 253 -14.25 7.23 7.50
N VAL A 254 -14.90 7.62 6.41
CA VAL A 254 -14.42 8.72 5.56
C VAL A 254 -14.46 10.07 6.29
N LEU A 255 -15.47 10.32 7.13
CA LEU A 255 -15.62 11.63 7.79
C LEU A 255 -14.49 11.96 8.79
N PRO A 256 -14.16 11.10 9.78
CA PRO A 256 -13.06 11.38 10.70
C PRO A 256 -11.74 11.61 9.97
N GLU A 257 -11.48 10.84 8.93
CA GLU A 257 -10.27 10.95 8.13
C GLU A 257 -10.25 12.24 7.31
N TYR A 258 -11.35 12.61 6.65
CA TYR A 258 -11.46 13.87 5.92
C TYR A 258 -11.09 15.07 6.81
N TYR A 259 -11.61 15.12 8.04
CA TYR A 259 -11.24 16.18 8.99
C TYR A 259 -9.77 16.12 9.42
N SER A 260 -9.19 14.92 9.55
CA SER A 260 -7.77 14.77 9.86
C SER A 260 -6.88 15.26 8.71
N LEU A 261 -7.21 14.92 7.47
CA LEU A 261 -6.46 15.32 6.27
C LEU A 261 -6.41 16.83 6.09
N LEU A 262 -7.47 17.55 6.44
CA LEU A 262 -7.49 19.02 6.43
C LEU A 262 -6.43 19.65 7.36
N THR A 263 -5.90 18.91 8.32
CA THR A 263 -4.85 19.37 9.24
C THR A 263 -3.44 18.95 8.80
N THR A 264 -3.33 18.14 7.74
CA THR A 264 -2.05 17.68 7.19
C THR A 264 -1.47 18.69 6.21
N ALA A 265 -0.17 18.62 5.96
CA ALA A 265 0.50 19.45 4.96
C ALA A 265 0.07 19.16 3.50
N SER A 266 -0.78 18.14 3.27
CA SER A 266 -1.24 17.70 1.95
C SER A 266 -2.57 18.30 1.53
N SER A 267 -3.10 19.29 2.26
CA SER A 267 -4.42 19.87 1.99
C SER A 267 -4.48 20.74 0.72
N ASP A 268 -3.33 21.16 0.19
CA ASP A 268 -3.28 22.11 -0.93
C ASP A 268 -3.63 21.44 -2.27
N LEU A 269 -4.50 22.11 -3.03
CA LEU A 269 -4.97 21.66 -4.34
C LEU A 269 -4.12 22.28 -5.45
N GLU A 270 -3.07 21.58 -5.88
CA GLU A 270 -2.30 21.98 -7.07
C GLU A 270 -2.96 21.42 -8.34
N VAL A 271 -3.85 22.21 -8.92
CA VAL A 271 -4.51 21.86 -10.19
C VAL A 271 -3.51 21.96 -11.35
N PRO A 272 -3.40 20.95 -12.23
CA PRO A 272 -2.51 21.03 -13.39
C PRO A 272 -2.87 22.20 -14.30
N THR A 273 -1.87 23.03 -14.62
CA THR A 273 -2.01 24.16 -15.55
C THR A 273 -1.73 23.77 -17.01
N SER A 274 -1.10 22.61 -17.24
CA SER A 274 -0.78 22.09 -18.57
C SER A 274 -0.96 20.57 -18.64
N VAL A 275 -1.19 20.06 -19.86
CA VAL A 275 -1.26 18.62 -20.14
C VAL A 275 0.16 18.11 -20.41
N MET A 276 0.62 17.16 -19.61
CA MET A 276 1.92 16.50 -19.76
C MET A 276 1.72 14.99 -19.90
N ASN A 277 2.51 14.39 -20.79
CA ASN A 277 2.63 12.94 -20.94
C ASN A 277 3.90 12.49 -20.23
N TYR A 278 3.80 11.43 -19.44
CA TYR A 278 4.89 10.94 -18.62
C TYR A 278 5.84 9.99 -19.36
N PHE A 279 5.33 9.14 -20.25
CA PHE A 279 6.12 8.10 -20.92
C PHE A 279 5.57 7.73 -22.30
N SER A 280 6.32 6.90 -23.04
CA SER A 280 5.84 6.40 -24.33
C SER A 280 4.80 5.29 -24.14
N MET A 281 3.81 5.20 -25.05
CA MET A 281 2.84 4.09 -25.01
C MET A 281 3.51 2.72 -25.15
N LEU A 282 4.65 2.66 -25.83
CA LEU A 282 5.38 1.42 -26.05
C LEU A 282 6.13 0.96 -24.78
N GLU A 283 6.70 1.89 -24.03
CA GLU A 283 7.31 1.63 -22.72
C GLU A 283 6.28 1.03 -21.76
N MET A 284 5.07 1.60 -21.72
CA MET A 284 3.98 1.05 -20.92
C MET A 284 3.57 -0.37 -21.35
N VAL A 285 3.53 -0.65 -22.66
CA VAL A 285 3.29 -2.01 -23.16
C VAL A 285 4.43 -2.97 -22.74
N SER A 286 5.67 -2.50 -22.72
CA SER A 286 6.82 -3.30 -22.25
C SER A 286 6.66 -3.75 -20.80
N ARG A 287 5.98 -2.96 -19.96
CA ARG A 287 5.66 -3.30 -18.56
C ARG A 287 4.62 -4.41 -18.41
N SER A 288 4.09 -4.93 -19.52
CA SER A 288 3.26 -6.14 -19.55
C SER A 288 4.08 -7.42 -19.81
N LEU A 289 5.41 -7.33 -19.93
CA LEU A 289 6.33 -8.47 -20.02
C LEU A 289 6.66 -9.05 -18.64
N ILE A 290 7.12 -10.30 -18.62
CA ILE A 290 7.47 -11.00 -17.38
C ILE A 290 8.76 -10.43 -16.78
N CYS A 291 8.86 -10.41 -15.45
CA CYS A 291 10.05 -10.01 -14.70
C CYS A 291 10.48 -8.55 -14.88
N VAL A 292 9.59 -7.68 -15.36
CA VAL A 292 9.83 -6.22 -15.36
C VAL A 292 9.75 -5.72 -13.92
N GLU A 293 10.75 -4.96 -13.49
CA GLU A 293 10.80 -4.41 -12.13
C GLU A 293 9.55 -3.56 -11.79
N CYS A 294 9.05 -3.76 -10.58
CA CYS A 294 7.91 -3.02 -10.07
C CYS A 294 8.30 -1.55 -9.86
N SER A 295 7.50 -0.64 -10.45
CA SER A 295 7.65 0.78 -10.19
C SER A 295 6.97 1.11 -8.86
N ILE A 296 7.78 1.50 -7.87
CA ILE A 296 7.32 1.84 -6.51
C ILE A 296 7.59 3.31 -6.21
N PHE A 297 8.84 3.74 -6.35
CA PHE A 297 9.29 5.10 -6.04
C PHE A 297 9.51 5.96 -7.30
N ASP A 298 9.53 5.36 -8.49
CA ASP A 298 9.46 6.09 -9.75
C ASP A 298 8.04 6.68 -9.89
N PRO A 299 7.90 8.02 -10.04
CA PRO A 299 6.62 8.71 -9.92
C PRO A 299 5.61 8.42 -11.04
N HIS A 300 5.96 7.69 -12.11
CA HIS A 300 5.09 7.63 -13.28
C HIS A 300 4.76 6.23 -13.81
N ASN A 301 5.69 5.27 -13.77
CA ASN A 301 5.52 4.01 -14.49
C ASN A 301 4.44 3.06 -13.91
N PRO A 302 3.48 2.52 -14.69
CA PRO A 302 2.39 1.68 -14.19
C PRO A 302 2.73 0.19 -14.09
N ASN A 303 2.28 -0.50 -13.05
CA ASN A 303 2.47 -1.95 -12.89
C ASN A 303 1.37 -2.76 -13.62
N LEU A 304 1.63 -3.16 -14.87
CA LEU A 304 0.62 -3.71 -15.78
C LEU A 304 0.69 -5.23 -16.03
N TYR A 305 1.84 -5.87 -15.78
CA TYR A 305 2.00 -7.31 -15.98
C TYR A 305 0.96 -8.10 -15.17
N CYS A 306 0.35 -9.08 -15.85
CA CYS A 306 -0.47 -10.12 -15.26
C CYS A 306 -0.21 -11.49 -15.91
N THR A 307 0.08 -11.51 -17.21
CA THR A 307 0.65 -12.66 -17.93
C THR A 307 1.08 -12.22 -19.32
N VAL A 308 2.10 -12.87 -19.91
CA VAL A 308 2.43 -12.66 -21.33
C VAL A 308 1.34 -13.19 -22.27
N LEU A 309 0.43 -14.04 -21.80
CA LEU A 309 -0.73 -14.51 -22.58
C LEU A 309 -1.60 -13.38 -23.10
N VAL A 310 -1.58 -12.19 -22.50
CA VAL A 310 -2.33 -11.02 -22.98
C VAL A 310 -2.03 -10.73 -24.46
N PHE A 311 -0.77 -10.92 -24.88
CA PHE A 311 -0.32 -10.69 -26.26
C PHE A 311 -0.89 -11.70 -27.26
N LEU A 312 -1.37 -12.86 -26.81
CA LEU A 312 -2.06 -13.83 -27.66
C LEU A 312 -3.58 -13.70 -27.54
N LEU A 313 -4.10 -13.62 -26.30
CA LEU A 313 -5.52 -13.74 -26.02
C LEU A 313 -6.31 -12.47 -26.36
N ILE A 314 -5.73 -11.27 -26.21
CA ILE A 314 -6.40 -10.02 -26.59
C ILE A 314 -6.59 -9.94 -28.13
N PRO A 315 -5.58 -10.22 -28.98
CA PRO A 315 -5.81 -10.31 -30.42
C PRO A 315 -6.85 -11.36 -30.81
N ILE A 316 -6.85 -12.53 -30.15
CA ILE A 316 -7.86 -13.58 -30.38
C ILE A 316 -9.26 -13.08 -30.03
N TYR A 317 -9.41 -12.42 -28.88
CA TYR A 317 -10.65 -11.74 -28.48
C TYR A 317 -11.11 -10.74 -29.55
N CYS A 318 -10.19 -9.92 -30.06
CA CYS A 318 -10.47 -8.92 -31.09
C CYS A 318 -10.92 -9.53 -32.44
N ILE A 319 -10.38 -10.68 -32.84
CA ILE A 319 -10.73 -11.33 -34.12
C ILE A 319 -11.97 -12.23 -33.99
N SER A 320 -12.31 -12.69 -32.79
CA SER A 320 -13.47 -13.56 -32.55
C SER A 320 -14.77 -12.90 -33.00
N ARG A 321 -15.52 -13.58 -33.89
CA ARG A 321 -16.83 -13.11 -34.37
C ARG A 321 -17.98 -13.41 -33.40
N LYS A 322 -17.74 -14.28 -32.42
CA LYS A 322 -18.75 -14.69 -31.42
C LYS A 322 -18.90 -13.68 -30.29
N VAL A 323 -17.86 -12.90 -30.03
CA VAL A 323 -17.93 -11.77 -29.11
C VAL A 323 -18.74 -10.65 -29.76
N ASN A 324 -19.69 -10.09 -29.01
CA ASN A 324 -20.48 -8.95 -29.47
C ASN A 324 -19.55 -7.78 -29.84
N TYR A 325 -19.68 -7.26 -31.06
CA TYR A 325 -18.83 -6.18 -31.54
C TYR A 325 -18.93 -4.90 -30.68
N LYS A 326 -20.10 -4.62 -30.09
CA LYS A 326 -20.28 -3.47 -29.19
C LYS A 326 -19.49 -3.63 -27.90
N GLU A 327 -19.49 -4.82 -27.35
CA GLU A 327 -18.75 -5.17 -26.14
C GLU A 327 -17.25 -5.10 -26.39
N LYS A 328 -16.81 -5.60 -27.55
CA LYS A 328 -15.43 -5.48 -28.01
C LYS A 328 -14.97 -4.03 -28.11
N ILE A 329 -15.71 -3.19 -28.84
CA ILE A 329 -15.38 -1.77 -28.99
C ILE A 329 -15.37 -1.07 -27.64
N ALA A 330 -16.38 -1.31 -26.79
CA ALA A 330 -16.48 -0.66 -25.50
C ALA A 330 -15.34 -1.07 -24.55
N LYS A 331 -15.05 -2.37 -24.39
CA LYS A 331 -13.95 -2.84 -23.53
C LYS A 331 -12.58 -2.35 -24.03
N ILE A 332 -12.33 -2.39 -25.33
CA ILE A 332 -11.08 -1.86 -25.92
C ILE A 332 -10.96 -0.35 -25.69
N ALA A 333 -12.05 0.41 -25.82
CA ALA A 333 -12.04 1.84 -25.53
C ALA A 333 -11.70 2.12 -24.06
N VAL A 334 -12.21 1.32 -23.13
CA VAL A 334 -11.85 1.44 -21.70
C VAL A 334 -10.38 1.06 -21.45
N VAL A 335 -9.87 0.01 -22.09
CA VAL A 335 -8.43 -0.35 -22.02
C VAL A 335 -7.56 0.80 -22.51
N LEU A 336 -7.89 1.41 -23.66
CA LEU A 336 -7.18 2.57 -24.20
C LEU A 336 -7.29 3.79 -23.28
N PHE A 337 -8.46 4.00 -22.66
CA PHE A 337 -8.65 5.06 -21.68
C PHE A 337 -7.76 4.88 -20.44
N PHE A 338 -7.59 3.65 -19.94
CA PHE A 338 -6.63 3.38 -18.86
C PHE A 338 -5.20 3.67 -19.28
N LEU A 339 -4.77 3.21 -20.45
CA LEU A 339 -3.42 3.48 -20.97
C LEU A 339 -3.16 4.99 -21.12
N LEU A 340 -4.13 5.74 -21.66
CA LEU A 340 -4.06 7.21 -21.70
C LEU A 340 -4.04 7.83 -20.29
N SER A 341 -4.79 7.26 -19.35
CA SER A 341 -4.88 7.74 -17.98
C SER A 341 -3.58 7.57 -17.20
N PHE A 342 -2.86 6.47 -17.42
CA PHE A 342 -1.55 6.26 -16.81
C PHE A 342 -0.52 7.26 -17.34
N ASN A 343 -0.63 7.64 -18.62
CA ASN A 343 0.35 8.49 -19.28
C ASN A 343 0.11 9.99 -19.01
N THR A 344 -1.12 10.43 -18.73
CA THR A 344 -1.45 11.86 -18.64
C THR A 344 -1.61 12.35 -17.21
N ASN A 345 -0.99 13.48 -16.89
CA ASN A 345 -1.06 14.09 -15.56
C ASN A 345 -2.50 14.47 -15.15
N VAL A 346 -3.30 15.02 -16.06
CA VAL A 346 -4.69 15.44 -15.79
C VAL A 346 -5.57 14.25 -15.44
N LEU A 347 -5.49 13.15 -16.18
CA LEU A 347 -6.29 11.97 -15.85
C LEU A 347 -5.78 11.31 -14.57
N ASN A 348 -4.47 11.26 -14.36
CA ASN A 348 -3.89 10.79 -13.11
C ASN A 348 -4.43 11.58 -11.90
N PHE A 349 -4.53 12.91 -12.00
CA PHE A 349 -5.13 13.78 -10.99
C PHE A 349 -6.60 13.44 -10.71
N VAL A 350 -7.41 13.18 -11.76
CA VAL A 350 -8.81 12.76 -11.61
C VAL A 350 -8.94 11.41 -10.91
N TRP A 351 -8.12 10.43 -11.29
CA TRP A 351 -8.13 9.09 -10.65
C TRP A 351 -7.79 9.14 -9.16
N HIS A 352 -7.04 10.16 -8.73
CA HIS A 352 -6.65 10.38 -7.35
C HIS A 352 -7.57 11.35 -6.59
N GLY A 353 -8.75 11.66 -7.14
CA GLY A 353 -9.73 12.50 -6.46
C GLY A 353 -9.36 13.99 -6.43
N PHE A 354 -8.72 14.45 -7.49
CA PHE A 354 -8.26 15.83 -7.65
C PHE A 354 -7.12 16.20 -6.68
N HIS A 355 -6.20 15.26 -6.48
CA HIS A 355 -4.94 15.48 -5.77
C HIS A 355 -3.83 14.67 -6.44
N TYR A 356 -2.58 15.12 -6.40
CA TYR A 356 -1.46 14.33 -6.92
C TYR A 356 -0.95 13.34 -5.87
N PRO A 357 -0.72 12.07 -6.25
CA PRO A 357 -0.11 11.13 -5.32
C PRO A 357 1.38 11.43 -5.12
N ASN A 358 1.83 11.37 -3.88
CA ASN A 358 3.25 11.24 -3.55
C ASN A 358 3.66 9.77 -3.72
N SER A 359 4.51 9.48 -4.71
CA SER A 359 4.99 8.12 -5.06
C SER A 359 3.85 7.12 -5.35
N LEU A 360 4.21 5.85 -5.59
CA LEU A 360 3.27 4.74 -5.80
C LEU A 360 2.31 5.01 -6.97
N PRO A 361 2.83 5.16 -8.20
CA PRO A 361 2.05 5.61 -9.35
C PRO A 361 0.95 4.63 -9.75
N ALA A 362 0.01 5.13 -10.56
CA ALA A 362 -0.92 4.31 -11.34
C ALA A 362 -1.66 3.25 -10.51
N ARG A 363 -2.15 3.62 -9.31
CA ARG A 363 -2.80 2.70 -8.37
C ARG A 363 -4.08 2.06 -8.92
N GLN A 364 -4.67 2.64 -9.96
CA GLN A 364 -5.81 2.08 -10.69
C GLN A 364 -5.42 0.89 -11.62
N SER A 365 -4.15 0.48 -11.66
CA SER A 365 -3.67 -0.63 -12.49
C SER A 365 -4.28 -2.00 -12.15
N PHE A 366 -4.68 -2.28 -10.91
CA PHE A 366 -5.40 -3.53 -10.59
C PHE A 366 -6.77 -3.62 -11.30
N ILE A 367 -7.42 -2.48 -11.57
CA ILE A 367 -8.68 -2.43 -12.32
C ILE A 367 -8.41 -2.71 -13.81
N TYR A 368 -7.33 -2.15 -14.36
CA TYR A 368 -6.86 -2.46 -15.70
C TYR A 368 -6.57 -3.96 -15.85
N ILE A 369 -5.81 -4.54 -14.92
CA ILE A 369 -5.47 -5.97 -14.89
C ILE A 369 -6.74 -6.83 -14.83
N PHE A 370 -7.69 -6.47 -13.96
CA PHE A 370 -9.00 -7.12 -13.90
C PHE A 370 -9.67 -7.12 -15.28
N LEU A 371 -9.82 -5.94 -15.91
CA LEU A 371 -10.47 -5.82 -17.22
C LEU A 371 -9.75 -6.64 -18.29
N VAL A 372 -8.42 -6.53 -18.39
CA VAL A 372 -7.62 -7.27 -19.37
C VAL A 372 -7.74 -8.78 -19.18
N LEU A 373 -7.70 -9.29 -17.95
CA LEU A 373 -7.83 -10.72 -17.68
C LEU A 373 -9.25 -11.24 -17.99
N THR A 374 -10.30 -10.43 -17.78
CA THR A 374 -11.67 -10.81 -18.20
C THR A 374 -11.77 -10.95 -19.72
N MET A 375 -11.16 -10.02 -20.48
CA MET A 375 -11.05 -10.10 -21.93
C MET A 375 -10.20 -11.30 -22.38
N CYS A 376 -9.13 -11.61 -21.65
CA CYS A 376 -8.28 -12.77 -21.95
C CYS A 376 -9.02 -14.08 -21.75
N TYR A 377 -9.82 -14.20 -20.68
CA TYR A 377 -10.66 -15.38 -20.48
C TYR A 377 -11.67 -15.55 -21.62
N GLU A 378 -12.31 -14.47 -22.07
CA GLU A 378 -13.19 -14.49 -23.25
C GLU A 378 -12.43 -14.92 -24.51
N GLY A 379 -11.23 -14.37 -24.76
CA GLY A 379 -10.35 -14.80 -25.85
C GLY A 379 -10.03 -16.30 -25.77
N TRP A 380 -9.73 -16.81 -24.58
CA TRP A 380 -9.46 -18.22 -24.32
C TRP A 380 -10.66 -19.12 -24.67
N THR A 381 -11.90 -18.71 -24.36
CA THR A 381 -13.08 -19.51 -24.72
C THR A 381 -13.23 -19.74 -26.22
N TYR A 382 -12.65 -18.87 -27.06
CA TYR A 382 -12.70 -18.95 -28.53
C TYR A 382 -11.38 -19.35 -29.19
N VAL A 383 -10.36 -19.73 -28.41
CA VAL A 383 -9.03 -20.11 -28.94
C VAL A 383 -9.08 -21.23 -29.99
N GLY A 384 -9.98 -22.20 -29.80
CA GLY A 384 -10.15 -23.34 -30.71
C GLY A 384 -10.63 -22.95 -32.12
N GLU A 385 -11.23 -21.78 -32.27
CA GLU A 385 -11.82 -21.31 -33.54
C GLU A 385 -10.80 -20.59 -34.44
N VAL A 386 -9.67 -20.15 -33.86
CA VAL A 386 -8.62 -19.40 -34.56
C VAL A 386 -7.93 -20.30 -35.58
N ASN A 387 -7.94 -19.92 -36.86
CA ASN A 387 -7.30 -20.72 -37.91
C ASN A 387 -5.76 -20.57 -37.89
N LYS A 388 -5.04 -21.46 -38.60
CA LYS A 388 -3.55 -21.46 -38.59
C LYS A 388 -2.96 -20.15 -39.12
N LYS A 389 -3.60 -19.52 -40.11
CA LYS A 389 -3.16 -18.25 -40.71
C LYS A 389 -3.30 -17.09 -39.72
N GLN A 390 -4.44 -17.02 -39.02
CA GLN A 390 -4.70 -16.04 -37.98
C GLN A 390 -3.74 -16.20 -36.80
N LEU A 391 -3.52 -17.43 -36.33
CA LEU A 391 -2.55 -17.69 -35.27
C LEU A 391 -1.12 -17.28 -35.69
N PHE A 392 -0.72 -17.61 -36.92
CA PHE A 392 0.58 -17.18 -37.45
C PHE A 392 0.71 -15.66 -37.54
N ALA A 393 -0.33 -14.95 -38.02
CA ALA A 393 -0.33 -13.49 -38.09
C ALA A 393 -0.23 -12.84 -36.70
N ILE A 394 -0.93 -13.38 -35.71
CA ILE A 394 -0.82 -12.92 -34.31
C ILE A 394 0.62 -13.12 -33.82
N LEU A 395 1.21 -14.31 -34.03
CA LEU A 395 2.57 -14.59 -33.58
C LEU A 395 3.61 -13.71 -34.27
N ALA A 396 3.47 -13.46 -35.57
CA ALA A 396 4.34 -12.55 -36.30
C ALA A 396 4.24 -11.13 -35.73
N GLY A 397 3.03 -10.67 -35.38
CA GLY A 397 2.82 -9.38 -34.72
C GLY A 397 3.44 -9.31 -33.32
N VAL A 398 3.28 -10.35 -32.50
CA VAL A 398 3.92 -10.43 -31.17
C VAL A 398 5.44 -10.46 -31.30
N PHE A 399 5.98 -11.21 -32.26
CA PHE A 399 7.41 -11.30 -32.51
C PHE A 399 8.00 -9.97 -32.97
N PHE A 400 7.33 -9.29 -33.90
CA PHE A 400 7.70 -7.94 -34.31
C PHE A 400 7.66 -6.96 -33.13
N LEU A 401 6.61 -6.99 -32.32
CA LEU A 401 6.49 -6.13 -31.14
C LEU A 401 7.64 -6.37 -30.16
N PHE A 402 7.94 -7.62 -29.82
CA PHE A 402 8.98 -7.94 -28.85
C PHE A 402 10.39 -7.63 -29.36
N ILE A 403 10.67 -7.79 -30.66
CA ILE A 403 11.91 -7.29 -31.27
C ILE A 403 11.99 -5.76 -31.16
N MET A 404 10.88 -5.06 -31.42
CA MET A 404 10.86 -3.61 -31.28
C MET A 404 11.10 -3.19 -29.82
N LEU A 405 10.53 -3.91 -28.86
CA LEU A 405 10.79 -3.69 -27.43
C LEU A 405 12.26 -3.98 -27.06
N GLU A 406 12.82 -5.06 -27.59
CA GLU A 406 14.24 -5.39 -27.41
C GLU A 406 15.13 -4.23 -27.87
N GLN A 407 14.97 -3.80 -29.13
CA GLN A 407 15.81 -2.77 -29.74
C GLN A 407 15.67 -1.39 -29.07
N MET A 408 14.52 -1.12 -28.44
CA MET A 408 14.24 0.21 -27.86
C MET A 408 14.56 0.32 -26.38
N PHE A 409 14.44 -0.76 -25.61
CA PHE A 409 14.52 -0.68 -24.14
C PHE A 409 15.63 -1.52 -23.54
N VAL A 410 16.11 -2.59 -24.19
CA VAL A 410 17.12 -3.46 -23.58
C VAL A 410 18.41 -2.69 -23.32
N GLY A 411 18.84 -2.70 -22.06
CA GLY A 411 19.99 -1.97 -21.54
C GLY A 411 20.24 -2.33 -20.09
N ASP A 412 20.94 -1.46 -19.36
CA ASP A 412 21.32 -1.72 -17.96
C ASP A 412 20.09 -1.83 -17.04
N ASP A 413 19.10 -0.94 -17.20
CA ASP A 413 17.89 -0.90 -16.38
C ASP A 413 16.77 -1.83 -16.88
N TYR A 414 16.93 -2.44 -18.07
CA TYR A 414 15.97 -3.36 -18.66
C TYR A 414 16.69 -4.59 -19.24
N PRO A 415 16.93 -5.61 -18.42
CA PRO A 415 17.70 -6.77 -18.83
C PRO A 415 17.08 -7.54 -20.00
N PHE A 416 17.92 -8.03 -20.91
CA PHE A 416 17.48 -8.79 -22.09
C PHE A 416 16.58 -9.98 -21.72
N TYR A 417 16.84 -10.66 -20.59
CA TYR A 417 16.08 -11.85 -20.17
C TYR A 417 14.57 -11.59 -20.07
N ILE A 418 14.12 -10.36 -19.82
CA ILE A 418 12.70 -9.98 -19.76
C ILE A 418 12.00 -10.31 -21.10
N VAL A 419 12.61 -9.90 -22.21
CA VAL A 419 12.06 -10.11 -23.55
C VAL A 419 12.16 -11.58 -23.95
N TYR A 420 13.32 -12.21 -23.74
CA TYR A 420 13.56 -13.59 -24.15
C TYR A 420 12.77 -14.61 -23.30
N ALA A 421 12.60 -14.39 -21.99
CA ALA A 421 11.74 -15.21 -21.15
C ALA A 421 10.27 -15.08 -21.59
N SER A 422 9.83 -13.84 -21.87
CA SER A 422 8.47 -13.60 -22.40
C SER A 422 8.25 -14.34 -23.72
N PHE A 423 9.23 -14.33 -24.62
CA PHE A 423 9.20 -15.12 -25.85
C PHE A 423 9.07 -16.62 -25.58
N GLY A 424 9.87 -17.15 -24.66
CA GLY A 424 9.83 -18.57 -24.27
C GLY A 424 8.42 -18.99 -23.84
N PHE A 425 7.78 -18.22 -22.96
CA PHE A 425 6.41 -18.48 -22.53
C PHE A 425 5.39 -18.39 -23.68
N ILE A 426 5.49 -17.38 -24.54
CA ILE A 426 4.62 -17.26 -25.74
C ILE A 426 4.72 -18.49 -26.65
N LEU A 427 5.94 -19.00 -26.87
CA LEU A 427 6.16 -20.21 -27.68
C LEU A 427 5.52 -21.44 -27.02
N VAL A 428 5.70 -21.61 -25.71
CA VAL A 428 5.08 -22.71 -24.96
C VAL A 428 3.56 -22.64 -25.03
N TYR A 429 2.96 -21.47 -24.79
CA TYR A 429 1.51 -21.28 -24.90
C TYR A 429 0.98 -21.56 -26.30
N THR A 430 1.74 -21.17 -27.33
CA THR A 430 1.39 -21.47 -28.72
C THR A 430 1.35 -22.97 -28.99
N ILE A 431 2.33 -23.73 -28.47
CA ILE A 431 2.36 -25.20 -28.59
C ILE A 431 1.14 -25.81 -27.91
N ILE A 432 0.79 -25.33 -26.71
CA ILE A 432 -0.41 -25.76 -25.97
C ILE A 432 -1.67 -25.49 -26.79
N PHE A 433 -1.83 -24.28 -27.35
CA PHE A 433 -3.01 -23.89 -28.14
C PHE A 433 -3.17 -24.73 -29.39
N ARG A 434 -2.08 -25.00 -30.12
CA ARG A 434 -2.11 -25.86 -31.32
C ARG A 434 -2.50 -27.28 -30.98
N THR A 435 -2.07 -27.78 -29.83
CA THR A 435 -2.36 -29.16 -29.42
C THR A 435 -3.78 -29.30 -28.90
N TYR A 436 -4.30 -28.30 -28.19
CA TYR A 436 -5.71 -28.20 -27.80
C TYR A 436 -6.65 -28.30 -29.01
N LYS A 437 -6.30 -27.65 -30.14
CA LYS A 437 -7.10 -27.63 -31.36
C LYS A 437 -7.15 -28.98 -32.11
N LYS A 438 -6.13 -29.84 -31.99
CA LYS A 438 -5.92 -30.94 -32.94
C LYS A 438 -6.80 -32.18 -32.72
N ASN A 439 -7.32 -32.45 -31.51
CA ASN A 439 -8.45 -33.39 -31.29
C ASN A 439 -8.90 -33.59 -29.81
N LEU A 440 -8.63 -32.66 -28.89
CA LEU A 440 -8.47 -33.04 -27.47
C LEU A 440 -9.08 -32.04 -26.49
N ARG A 441 -10.25 -31.46 -26.79
CA ARG A 441 -11.03 -30.66 -25.81
C ARG A 441 -11.33 -31.43 -24.51
N ASN A 442 -11.28 -32.78 -24.58
CA ASN A 442 -11.43 -33.72 -23.47
C ASN A 442 -10.12 -34.31 -22.92
N ASN A 443 -8.94 -33.93 -23.41
CA ASN A 443 -7.69 -34.53 -22.93
C ASN A 443 -7.13 -33.74 -21.77
N GLY A 444 -7.32 -34.28 -20.57
CA GLY A 444 -6.97 -33.63 -19.30
C GLY A 444 -5.52 -33.15 -19.26
N TRP A 445 -4.58 -33.84 -19.92
CA TRP A 445 -3.15 -33.48 -19.90
C TRP A 445 -2.85 -32.09 -20.49
N VAL A 446 -3.58 -31.62 -21.51
CA VAL A 446 -3.34 -30.27 -22.08
C VAL A 446 -3.71 -29.20 -21.07
N VAL A 447 -4.80 -29.44 -20.33
CA VAL A 447 -5.27 -28.55 -19.26
C VAL A 447 -4.28 -28.57 -18.09
N TYR A 448 -3.78 -29.74 -17.68
CA TYR A 448 -2.75 -29.85 -16.64
C TYR A 448 -1.46 -29.11 -17.03
N LEU A 449 -0.98 -29.31 -18.27
CA LEU A 449 0.21 -28.61 -18.76
C LEU A 449 0.00 -27.09 -18.79
N PHE A 450 -1.17 -26.63 -19.24
CA PHE A 450 -1.51 -25.20 -19.20
C PHE A 450 -1.43 -24.64 -17.78
N PHE A 451 -1.99 -25.33 -16.78
CA PHE A 451 -1.87 -24.92 -15.38
C PHE A 451 -0.43 -24.87 -14.89
N ILE A 452 0.38 -25.89 -15.19
CA ILE A 452 1.79 -25.93 -14.80
C ILE A 452 2.53 -24.71 -15.35
N ILE A 453 2.29 -24.34 -16.61
CA ILE A 453 2.94 -23.18 -17.22
C ILE A 453 2.43 -21.87 -16.63
N CYS A 454 1.12 -21.72 -16.37
CA CYS A 454 0.59 -20.53 -15.69
C CYS A 454 1.16 -20.38 -14.28
N ILE A 455 1.27 -21.48 -13.53
CA ILE A 455 1.89 -21.50 -12.20
C ILE A 455 3.35 -21.09 -12.29
N ALA A 456 4.12 -21.68 -13.22
CA ALA A 456 5.53 -21.37 -13.40
C ALA A 456 5.74 -19.89 -13.77
N GLU A 457 4.98 -19.36 -14.73
CA GLU A 457 5.07 -17.96 -15.16
C GLU A 457 4.80 -17.00 -13.98
N SER A 458 3.68 -17.19 -13.28
CA SER A 458 3.32 -16.31 -12.17
C SER A 458 4.26 -16.45 -10.96
N ALA A 459 4.72 -17.66 -10.65
CA ALA A 459 5.66 -17.89 -9.56
C ALA A 459 7.03 -17.24 -9.84
N ILE A 460 7.57 -17.42 -11.06
CA ILE A 460 8.83 -16.78 -11.48
C ILE A 460 8.69 -15.26 -11.41
N ASN A 461 7.61 -14.69 -11.96
CA ASN A 461 7.43 -13.24 -11.91
C ASN A 461 7.35 -12.72 -10.47
N MET A 462 6.55 -13.37 -9.61
CA MET A 462 6.36 -12.95 -8.23
C MET A 462 7.64 -13.09 -7.41
N ASP A 463 8.44 -14.13 -7.65
CA ASP A 463 9.73 -14.33 -6.99
C ASP A 463 10.75 -13.24 -7.34
N VAL A 464 10.82 -12.86 -8.61
CA VAL A 464 11.78 -11.86 -9.12
C VAL A 464 11.37 -10.44 -8.73
N THR A 465 10.08 -10.12 -8.78
CA THR A 465 9.60 -8.72 -8.69
C THR A 465 8.89 -8.38 -7.38
N GLY A 466 8.32 -9.38 -6.68
CA GLY A 466 7.30 -9.15 -5.65
C GLY A 466 7.75 -9.30 -4.20
N LEU A 467 8.92 -9.87 -3.92
CA LEU A 467 9.29 -10.28 -2.56
C LEU A 467 10.64 -9.69 -2.14
N GLY A 468 10.59 -8.52 -1.51
CA GLY A 468 11.69 -8.01 -0.67
C GLY A 468 11.46 -8.43 0.78
N THR A 469 12.54 -8.76 1.48
CA THR A 469 12.49 -9.18 2.88
C THR A 469 13.40 -8.32 3.75
N THR A 470 13.25 -8.45 5.06
CA THR A 470 14.15 -7.89 6.07
C THR A 470 14.25 -8.86 7.25
N SER A 471 15.31 -8.74 8.07
CA SER A 471 15.50 -9.62 9.22
C SER A 471 14.45 -9.37 10.31
N ARG A 472 13.83 -10.46 10.75
CA ARG A 472 12.89 -10.52 11.86
C ARG A 472 13.63 -10.36 13.19
N SER A 473 14.75 -11.07 13.39
CA SER A 473 15.52 -10.96 14.63
C SER A 473 16.01 -9.52 14.85
N ALA A 474 16.53 -8.86 13.82
CA ALA A 474 16.94 -7.46 13.92
C ALA A 474 15.75 -6.52 14.23
N TYR A 475 14.55 -6.82 13.73
CA TYR A 475 13.36 -6.01 14.04
C TYR A 475 12.85 -6.19 15.46
N LEU A 476 13.09 -7.35 16.07
CA LEU A 476 12.55 -7.68 17.40
C LEU A 476 13.62 -7.65 18.51
N GLU A 477 14.88 -7.37 18.15
CA GLU A 477 16.07 -7.45 19.00
C GLU A 477 15.88 -6.74 20.35
N ASP A 478 15.33 -5.54 20.33
CA ASP A 478 15.20 -4.68 21.50
C ASP A 478 13.88 -4.86 22.28
N ASN A 479 12.91 -5.62 21.74
CA ASN A 479 11.54 -5.65 22.28
C ASN A 479 11.47 -6.18 23.72
N HIS A 480 12.17 -7.28 24.02
CA HIS A 480 12.14 -7.89 25.35
C HIS A 480 12.70 -6.93 26.40
N ASN A 481 13.88 -6.40 26.12
CA ASN A 481 14.60 -5.54 27.05
C ASN A 481 13.85 -4.21 27.24
N ILE A 482 13.30 -3.61 26.17
CA ILE A 482 12.43 -2.43 26.27
C ILE A 482 11.19 -2.73 27.12
N THR A 483 10.53 -3.87 26.92
CA THR A 483 9.31 -4.21 27.68
C THR A 483 9.62 -4.30 29.18
N SER A 484 10.65 -5.06 29.56
CA SER A 484 11.09 -5.21 30.95
C SER A 484 11.45 -3.86 31.59
N LEU A 485 12.09 -3.00 30.81
CA LEU A 485 12.54 -1.68 31.26
C LEU A 485 11.38 -0.71 31.47
N LEU A 486 10.41 -0.71 30.56
CA LEU A 486 9.19 0.08 30.69
C LEU A 486 8.34 -0.38 31.87
N ASP A 487 8.27 -1.69 32.13
CA ASP A 487 7.54 -2.23 33.28
C ASP A 487 8.23 -1.80 34.60
N HIS A 488 9.55 -1.83 34.66
CA HIS A 488 10.31 -1.32 35.81
C HIS A 488 10.08 0.17 36.06
N VAL A 489 10.05 0.98 35.00
CA VAL A 489 9.73 2.43 35.10
C VAL A 489 8.30 2.62 35.60
N LYS A 490 7.32 1.86 35.06
CA LYS A 490 5.92 1.95 35.50
C LYS A 490 5.70 1.61 36.96
N GLU A 491 6.43 0.62 37.50
CA GLU A 491 6.30 0.22 38.90
C GLU A 491 6.81 1.29 39.89
N LYS A 492 7.83 2.06 39.49
CA LYS A 492 8.46 3.08 40.33
C LYS A 492 7.93 4.49 40.11
N GLU A 493 7.23 4.72 39.00
CA GLU A 493 6.73 6.03 38.64
C GLU A 493 5.40 6.33 39.34
N ASN A 494 5.34 7.49 40.01
CA ASN A 494 4.14 7.95 40.71
C ASN A 494 3.22 8.78 39.81
N ASP A 495 3.76 9.35 38.73
CA ASP A 495 2.99 10.16 37.79
C ASP A 495 2.09 9.29 36.91
N LYS A 496 0.82 9.70 36.78
CA LYS A 496 -0.17 9.02 35.93
C LYS A 496 0.14 9.17 34.42
N PHE A 497 0.94 10.16 34.07
CA PHE A 497 1.32 10.46 32.69
C PHE A 497 2.77 10.92 32.67
N TYR A 498 3.52 10.39 31.71
CA TYR A 498 4.88 10.78 31.36
C TYR A 498 5.14 10.28 29.93
N ARG A 499 6.12 10.87 29.24
CA ARG A 499 6.59 10.34 27.96
C ARG A 499 7.95 9.68 28.07
N THR A 500 8.16 8.74 27.17
CA THR A 500 9.40 8.01 27.00
C THR A 500 9.82 8.11 25.54
N GLU A 501 11.12 8.17 25.27
CA GLU A 501 11.61 8.10 23.89
C GLU A 501 12.92 7.31 23.80
N LYS A 502 13.29 6.85 22.61
CA LYS A 502 14.57 6.17 22.39
C LYS A 502 15.62 7.15 21.88
N VAL A 503 16.86 7.02 22.35
CA VAL A 503 18.01 7.77 21.82
C VAL A 503 18.26 7.38 20.36
N ILE A 504 18.14 6.10 20.04
CA ILE A 504 18.26 5.56 18.68
C ILE A 504 16.93 4.90 18.32
N HIS A 505 16.21 5.51 17.36
CA HIS A 505 14.97 4.97 16.83
C HIS A 505 15.26 3.84 15.83
N ARG A 506 14.52 2.73 15.94
CA ARG A 506 14.39 1.76 14.86
C ARG A 506 13.45 2.32 13.79
N THR A 507 12.36 2.91 14.23
CA THR A 507 11.39 3.65 13.42
C THR A 507 10.91 4.88 14.17
N LYS A 508 10.36 5.86 13.45
CA LYS A 508 9.70 7.01 14.09
C LYS A 508 8.39 6.63 14.83
N ASN A 509 7.95 5.37 14.76
CA ASN A 509 6.73 4.86 15.41
C ASN A 509 7.04 3.79 16.47
N ASP A 510 8.26 3.80 17.04
CA ASP A 510 8.68 2.83 18.07
C ASP A 510 7.78 2.86 19.31
N ALA A 511 7.21 4.03 19.63
CA ALA A 511 6.23 4.22 20.69
C ALA A 511 4.99 3.33 20.53
N ALA A 512 4.42 3.29 19.33
CA ALA A 512 3.24 2.49 19.00
C ALA A 512 3.56 0.99 19.01
N TRP A 513 4.78 0.63 18.59
CA TRP A 513 5.24 -0.75 18.61
C TRP A 513 5.50 -1.27 20.04
N ASN A 514 6.22 -0.50 20.86
CA ASN A 514 6.63 -0.90 22.20
C ASN A 514 5.65 -0.46 23.31
N ASN A 515 4.49 0.10 22.94
CA ASN A 515 3.43 0.49 23.87
C ASN A 515 3.90 1.48 24.95
N TYR A 516 4.59 2.54 24.52
CA TYR A 516 4.94 3.69 25.36
C TYR A 516 4.46 5.00 24.73
N LYS A 517 4.34 6.05 25.54
CA LYS A 517 3.90 7.37 25.07
C LYS A 517 5.10 8.14 24.54
N GLY A 518 5.24 8.23 23.22
CA GLY A 518 6.36 8.90 22.55
C GLY A 518 6.07 10.34 22.15
N VAL A 519 6.97 10.90 21.35
CA VAL A 519 6.85 12.22 20.72
C VAL A 519 7.31 12.21 19.26
N SER A 520 7.66 11.05 18.71
CA SER A 520 8.00 10.86 17.29
C SER A 520 6.86 10.18 16.54
N VAL A 521 6.69 10.52 15.25
CA VAL A 521 5.74 9.82 14.37
C VAL A 521 6.18 9.87 12.92
N PHE A 522 5.86 8.80 12.19
CA PHE A 522 5.79 8.81 10.74
C PHE A 522 4.40 8.37 10.31
N SER A 523 3.58 9.30 9.84
CA SER A 523 2.20 9.05 9.43
C SER A 523 1.78 9.99 8.31
N SER A 524 1.10 9.46 7.29
CA SER A 524 0.46 10.28 6.26
C SER A 524 -0.65 11.18 6.81
N SER A 525 -1.15 10.88 8.01
CA SER A 525 -2.08 11.72 8.76
C SER A 525 -1.41 12.63 9.81
N ALA A 526 -0.08 12.78 9.78
CA ALA A 526 0.63 13.66 10.70
C ALA A 526 0.20 15.13 10.52
N SER A 527 -0.02 15.84 11.64
CA SER A 527 -0.45 17.24 11.63
C SER A 527 0.65 18.14 11.05
N GLY A 528 0.30 18.93 10.04
CA GLY A 528 1.22 19.90 9.43
C GLY A 528 1.66 20.99 10.42
N GLY A 529 0.77 21.41 11.32
CA GLY A 529 1.08 22.37 12.37
C GLY A 529 2.13 21.84 13.35
N LEU A 530 2.01 20.58 13.79
CA LEU A 530 3.03 19.95 14.65
C LEU A 530 4.34 19.74 13.90
N THR A 531 4.32 19.29 12.64
CA THR A 531 5.52 19.19 11.81
C THR A 531 6.25 20.53 11.71
N GLN A 532 5.50 21.62 11.50
CA GLN A 532 6.06 22.97 11.43
C GLN A 532 6.60 23.43 12.79
N PHE A 533 5.92 23.13 13.89
CA PHE A 533 6.43 23.39 15.24
C PHE A 533 7.76 22.66 15.48
N TYR A 534 7.84 21.37 15.17
CA TYR A 534 9.07 20.57 15.29
C TYR A 534 10.20 21.19 14.46
N LYS A 535 9.90 21.56 13.21
CA LYS A 535 10.86 22.24 12.33
C LYS A 535 11.41 23.54 12.95
N ARG A 536 10.53 24.40 13.47
CA ARG A 536 10.92 25.69 14.07
C ARG A 536 11.70 25.52 15.37
N MET A 537 11.43 24.47 16.13
CA MET A 537 12.15 24.13 17.36
C MET A 537 13.47 23.39 17.11
N GLY A 538 13.80 23.04 15.86
CA GLY A 538 15.08 22.43 15.47
C GLY A 538 15.09 20.90 15.38
N PHE A 539 13.92 20.26 15.46
CA PHE A 539 13.80 18.82 15.33
C PHE A 539 13.84 18.33 13.87
N GLU A 540 14.24 17.07 13.70
CA GLU A 540 14.11 16.36 12.43
C GLU A 540 12.63 16.29 12.00
N ASN A 541 12.35 16.72 10.77
CA ASN A 541 11.01 16.77 10.20
C ASN A 541 11.02 16.45 8.71
N SER A 542 9.89 15.97 8.22
CA SER A 542 9.58 15.81 6.80
C SER A 542 8.09 16.11 6.58
N PHE A 543 7.62 15.98 5.35
CA PHE A 543 6.23 16.28 5.00
C PHE A 543 5.18 15.48 5.81
N ASN A 544 5.50 14.24 6.18
CA ASN A 544 4.61 13.30 6.87
C ASN A 544 5.27 12.66 8.11
N ALA A 545 6.33 13.27 8.63
CA ALA A 545 7.02 12.76 9.81
C ALA A 545 7.61 13.89 10.65
N TYR A 546 7.67 13.66 11.95
CA TYR A 546 8.49 14.44 12.87
C TYR A 546 9.11 13.49 13.90
N SER A 547 10.30 13.82 14.37
CA SER A 547 11.10 12.95 15.22
C SER A 547 11.73 13.73 16.34
N PHE A 548 11.95 13.07 17.46
CA PHE A 548 12.65 13.63 18.60
C PHE A 548 14.14 13.90 18.33
N TYR A 549 14.68 13.45 17.19
CA TYR A 549 16.06 13.79 16.79
C TYR A 549 16.25 15.30 16.66
N GLY A 550 17.36 15.80 17.20
CA GLY A 550 17.65 17.24 17.32
C GLY A 550 17.15 17.88 18.62
N TYR A 551 16.64 17.09 19.58
CA TYR A 551 16.19 17.61 20.87
C TYR A 551 17.30 18.33 21.65
N THR A 552 16.87 19.25 22.51
CA THR A 552 17.68 19.97 23.48
C THR A 552 17.13 19.74 24.89
N PRO A 553 17.86 20.11 25.95
CA PRO A 553 17.32 20.17 27.32
C PRO A 553 15.95 20.84 27.42
N LEU A 554 15.77 21.99 26.75
CA LEU A 554 14.50 22.71 26.76
C LEU A 554 13.42 21.90 26.05
N THR A 555 13.68 21.42 24.84
CA THR A 555 12.63 20.79 24.05
C THR A 555 12.23 19.41 24.59
N ALA A 556 13.16 18.67 25.20
CA ALA A 556 12.85 17.46 25.96
C ALA A 556 11.92 17.75 27.15
N SER A 557 12.14 18.89 27.81
CA SER A 557 11.38 19.29 29.00
C SER A 557 9.96 19.73 28.65
N ILE A 558 9.76 20.60 27.64
CA ILE A 558 8.42 21.08 27.24
C ILE A 558 7.57 19.99 26.57
N LEU A 559 8.19 18.95 26.02
CA LEU A 559 7.47 17.81 25.43
C LEU A 559 7.16 16.71 26.45
N ASP A 560 7.44 16.90 27.74
CA ASP A 560 7.21 15.92 28.82
C ASP A 560 7.97 14.60 28.60
N VAL A 561 9.14 14.65 27.95
CA VAL A 561 10.02 13.48 27.79
C VAL A 561 10.79 13.28 29.08
N LYS A 562 10.20 12.46 29.96
CA LYS A 562 10.72 12.15 31.29
C LYS A 562 11.75 11.04 31.28
N TYR A 563 11.59 10.06 30.38
CA TYR A 563 12.49 8.90 30.28
C TYR A 563 13.08 8.76 28.87
N MET A 564 14.36 8.41 28.80
CA MET A 564 15.05 8.07 27.56
C MET A 564 15.68 6.69 27.64
N LEU A 565 15.40 5.87 26.63
CA LEU A 565 15.96 4.52 26.47
C LEU A 565 17.20 4.60 25.58
N SER A 566 18.29 3.97 26.01
CA SER A 566 19.59 4.00 25.32
C SER A 566 20.26 2.64 25.37
N ASP A 567 20.95 2.26 24.30
CA ASP A 567 21.87 1.11 24.22
C ASP A 567 23.27 1.44 24.76
N LYS A 568 23.51 2.70 25.15
CA LYS A 568 24.79 3.20 25.65
C LYS A 568 24.66 3.73 27.07
N ASP A 569 25.64 3.39 27.91
CA ASP A 569 25.83 3.93 29.27
C ASP A 569 26.42 5.35 29.25
N VAL A 570 25.85 6.22 28.42
CA VAL A 570 26.25 7.62 28.34
C VAL A 570 24.98 8.46 28.34
N PRO A 571 24.77 9.29 29.38
CA PRO A 571 23.66 10.23 29.39
C PRO A 571 23.69 11.08 28.12
N PRO A 572 22.55 11.25 27.43
CA PRO A 572 22.58 11.96 26.16
C PRO A 572 22.94 13.45 26.28
N ASN A 573 22.63 14.07 27.42
CA ASN A 573 23.10 15.40 27.82
C ASN A 573 22.99 15.58 29.35
N SER A 574 23.36 16.76 29.87
CA SER A 574 23.39 17.06 31.32
C SER A 574 22.04 17.01 32.04
N SER A 575 20.93 17.11 31.30
CA SER A 575 19.57 17.08 31.87
C SER A 575 19.13 15.66 32.24
N PHE A 576 19.79 14.67 31.66
CA PHE A 576 19.50 13.26 31.84
C PHE A 576 20.47 12.64 32.83
N GLU A 577 19.96 11.84 33.76
CA GLU A 577 20.76 11.05 34.70
C GLU A 577 20.35 9.59 34.65
N LEU A 578 21.30 8.69 34.92
CA LEU A 578 21.01 7.25 34.93
C LEU A 578 19.96 6.95 35.99
N TYR A 579 18.86 6.34 35.57
CA TYR A 579 17.73 6.01 36.44
C TYR A 579 17.66 4.52 36.74
N SER A 580 17.84 3.69 35.70
CA SER A 580 17.82 2.24 35.81
C SER A 580 18.60 1.60 34.66
N GLN A 581 19.04 0.37 34.88
CA GLN A 581 19.71 -0.48 33.89
C GLN A 581 19.12 -1.88 34.00
N ILE A 582 18.98 -2.57 32.86
CA ILE A 582 18.60 -3.99 32.81
C ILE A 582 19.58 -4.73 31.90
N GLU A 583 20.12 -5.85 32.38
CA GLU A 583 20.91 -6.85 31.62
C GLU A 583 22.11 -6.30 30.83
N ASP A 584 22.88 -5.35 31.39
CA ASP A 584 24.12 -4.78 30.80
C ASP A 584 24.04 -4.17 29.37
N GLU A 585 22.86 -4.17 28.74
CA GLU A 585 22.68 -3.79 27.34
C GLU A 585 21.77 -2.58 27.12
N LEU A 586 20.85 -2.27 28.05
CA LEU A 586 19.91 -1.14 27.91
C LEU A 586 19.79 -0.30 29.20
N TYR A 587 19.77 1.01 28.99
CA TYR A 587 19.84 2.05 30.02
C TYR A 587 18.60 2.94 29.93
N VAL A 588 18.03 3.31 31.09
CA VAL A 588 17.04 4.38 31.23
C VAL A 588 17.71 5.58 31.83
N PHE A 589 17.59 6.70 31.14
CA PHE A 589 17.91 8.00 31.70
C PHE A 589 16.64 8.75 32.06
N LYS A 590 16.64 9.43 33.21
CA LYS A 590 15.55 10.29 33.66
C LYS A 590 15.91 11.75 33.45
N ASN A 591 15.00 12.50 32.84
CA ASN A 591 15.11 13.95 32.72
C ASN A 591 14.76 14.60 34.07
N LYS A 592 15.70 15.37 34.62
CA LYS A 592 15.55 16.11 35.87
C LYS A 592 14.57 17.29 35.77
N HIS A 593 14.29 17.74 34.55
CA HIS A 593 13.57 18.99 34.27
C HIS A 593 12.32 18.78 33.41
N ALA A 594 11.83 17.54 33.26
CA ALA A 594 10.61 17.27 32.52
C ALA A 594 9.43 18.09 33.07
N LEU A 595 8.77 18.85 32.20
CA LEU A 595 7.58 19.61 32.55
C LEU A 595 6.34 18.74 32.35
N PRO A 596 5.27 18.95 33.14
CA PRO A 596 4.01 18.25 32.93
C PRO A 596 3.40 18.60 31.57
N LEU A 597 2.51 17.73 31.06
CA LEU A 597 1.80 17.89 29.78
C LEU A 597 1.19 19.30 29.56
N GLY A 598 0.77 19.97 30.62
CA GLY A 598 0.40 21.38 30.60
C GLY A 598 1.10 22.13 31.72
N PHE A 599 1.72 23.26 31.39
CA PHE A 599 2.44 24.14 32.30
C PHE A 599 2.06 25.60 32.05
N MET A 600 2.29 26.46 33.05
CA MET A 600 2.02 27.89 32.95
C MET A 600 3.22 28.61 32.33
N VAL A 601 2.93 29.66 31.55
CA VAL A 601 3.92 30.59 31.00
C VAL A 601 3.55 32.02 31.45
N GLY A 602 4.49 32.96 31.35
CA GLY A 602 4.23 34.36 31.65
C GLY A 602 3.05 34.96 30.85
N GLU A 603 2.37 35.94 31.44
CA GLU A 603 1.15 36.55 30.86
C GLU A 603 1.39 37.12 29.45
N LYS A 604 2.59 37.64 29.19
CA LYS A 604 2.99 38.23 27.91
C LYS A 604 3.60 37.23 26.93
N PHE A 605 3.57 35.92 27.21
CA PHE A 605 4.21 34.91 26.37
C PHE A 605 3.70 34.97 24.93
N ILE A 606 2.38 35.06 24.73
CA ILE A 606 1.76 35.08 23.40
C ILE A 606 2.18 36.32 22.60
N ASP A 607 2.36 37.46 23.29
CA ASP A 607 2.72 38.72 22.65
C ASP A 607 4.22 38.77 22.29
N ASN A 608 5.06 38.08 23.06
CA ASN A 608 6.51 38.14 22.94
C ASN A 608 7.11 36.97 22.13
N PHE A 609 6.49 35.79 22.16
CA PHE A 609 7.08 34.60 21.53
C PHE A 609 6.93 34.61 20.00
N ASP A 610 8.02 34.87 19.28
CA ASP A 610 8.09 34.70 17.83
C ASP A 610 8.73 33.36 17.42
N ILE A 611 7.88 32.44 16.96
CA ILE A 611 8.32 31.13 16.47
C ILE A 611 8.91 31.17 15.04
N ASN A 612 8.79 32.29 14.32
CA ASN A 612 9.10 32.35 12.88
C ASN A 612 10.55 32.67 12.53
N MET A 613 11.42 32.76 13.53
CA MET A 613 12.85 33.02 13.32
C MET A 613 13.52 31.93 12.46
N ASP A 614 14.61 32.30 11.78
CA ASP A 614 15.32 31.41 10.84
C ASP A 614 16.23 30.38 11.53
N ASN A 615 16.62 30.62 12.78
CA ASN A 615 17.48 29.73 13.55
C ASN A 615 16.71 29.15 14.75
N PRO A 616 16.60 27.81 14.86
CA PRO A 616 15.85 27.18 15.94
C PRO A 616 16.40 27.47 17.34
N PHE A 617 17.69 27.78 17.49
CA PHE A 617 18.25 28.17 18.79
C PHE A 617 17.77 29.55 19.24
N TYR A 618 17.56 30.48 18.30
CA TYR A 618 16.96 31.78 18.62
C TYR A 618 15.49 31.61 19.01
N VAL A 619 14.75 30.74 18.31
CA VAL A 619 13.37 30.40 18.71
C VAL A 619 13.32 29.85 20.13
N GLN A 620 14.27 28.99 20.51
CA GLN A 620 14.36 28.44 21.87
C GLN A 620 14.76 29.50 22.92
N ASN A 621 15.68 30.41 22.61
CA ASN A 621 15.99 31.54 23.49
C ASN A 621 14.77 32.44 23.69
N GLU A 622 14.07 32.78 22.61
CA GLU A 622 12.87 33.61 22.64
C GLU A 622 11.76 32.93 23.44
N PHE A 623 11.60 31.60 23.30
CA PHE A 623 10.66 30.83 24.11
C PHE A 623 10.94 31.01 25.61
N VAL A 624 12.20 30.90 26.04
CA VAL A 624 12.56 31.03 27.47
C VAL A 624 12.40 32.46 27.97
N SER A 625 12.83 33.45 27.18
CA SER A 625 12.70 34.88 27.47
C SER A 625 11.24 35.33 27.51
N ALA A 626 10.37 34.75 26.69
CA ALA A 626 8.94 35.03 26.71
C ALA A 626 8.22 34.30 27.85
N ALA A 627 8.67 33.08 28.21
CA ALA A 627 8.02 32.25 29.22
C ALA A 627 8.44 32.63 30.65
N THR A 628 9.63 33.19 30.80
CA THR A 628 10.29 33.50 32.07
C THR A 628 11.03 34.83 31.98
N ASP A 629 11.47 35.42 33.09
CA ASP A 629 12.31 36.62 33.06
C ASP A 629 13.82 36.30 32.94
N THR A 630 14.18 35.17 32.32
CA THR A 630 15.56 34.66 32.24
C THR A 630 16.21 34.98 30.89
N GLU A 631 17.53 35.18 30.88
CA GLU A 631 18.32 35.42 29.67
C GLU A 631 18.44 34.19 28.73
N GLU A 632 19.18 34.35 27.63
CA GLU A 632 19.44 33.35 26.60
C GLU A 632 20.03 32.04 27.14
N ILE A 633 19.52 30.90 26.66
CA ILE A 633 20.03 29.56 27.03
C ILE A 633 21.02 28.97 26.01
N PHE A 634 21.07 29.55 24.81
CA PHE A 634 22.05 29.22 23.76
C PHE A 634 22.84 30.47 23.39
N HIS A 635 24.17 30.32 23.34
CA HIS A 635 25.09 31.38 22.90
C HIS A 635 25.77 30.97 21.60
N VAL A 636 25.98 31.96 20.71
CA VAL A 636 26.62 31.72 19.42
C VAL A 636 28.13 31.53 19.61
N LEU A 637 28.64 30.36 19.19
CA LEU A 637 30.07 30.14 19.06
C LEU A 637 30.54 30.60 17.67
N HIS A 638 31.41 31.61 17.64
CA HIS A 638 31.98 32.06 16.38
C HIS A 638 32.92 31.00 15.79
N SER A 639 32.82 30.78 14.49
CA SER A 639 33.70 29.87 13.75
C SER A 639 34.45 30.63 12.66
N ASN A 640 35.70 30.24 12.43
CA ASN A 640 36.50 30.74 11.33
C ASN A 640 36.38 29.78 10.15
N THR A 641 35.78 30.25 9.06
CA THR A 641 35.68 29.48 7.81
C THR A 641 36.95 29.63 7.01
N THR A 642 37.61 28.52 6.74
CA THR A 642 38.78 28.48 5.86
C THR A 642 38.37 28.58 4.39
N SER A 643 39.30 28.98 3.52
CA SER A 643 39.08 29.04 2.06
C SER A 643 38.73 27.68 1.42
N GLN A 644 38.93 26.58 2.14
CA GLN A 644 38.55 25.22 1.74
C GLN A 644 37.15 24.80 2.21
N GLY A 645 36.34 25.72 2.76
CA GLY A 645 34.98 25.44 3.21
C GLY A 645 34.87 24.75 4.57
N VAL A 646 35.97 24.60 5.31
CA VAL A 646 35.97 24.02 6.66
C VAL A 646 35.78 25.14 7.68
N ALA A 647 34.70 25.07 8.46
CA ALA A 647 34.48 25.92 9.63
C ALA A 647 35.10 25.28 10.87
N ARG A 648 35.91 26.05 11.61
CA ARG A 648 36.48 25.60 12.90
C ARG A 648 36.05 26.54 14.01
N THR A 649 35.60 25.98 15.13
CA THR A 649 35.32 26.71 16.36
C THR A 649 36.16 26.15 17.49
N ARG A 650 36.47 26.99 18.49
CA ARG A 650 37.20 26.60 19.69
C ARG A 650 36.23 26.67 20.86
N VAL A 651 36.19 25.58 21.63
CA VAL A 651 35.35 25.46 22.82
C VAL A 651 36.26 25.60 24.03
N ASP A 652 36.21 26.77 24.67
CA ASP A 652 37.12 27.14 25.77
C ASP A 652 36.61 26.71 27.16
N GLU A 653 35.34 26.31 27.24
CA GLU A 653 34.68 25.86 28.48
C GLU A 653 33.99 24.51 28.27
N SER A 654 33.77 23.75 29.34
CA SER A 654 33.03 22.49 29.26
C SER A 654 31.54 22.77 28.99
N CYS A 655 31.11 22.69 27.75
CA CYS A 655 29.73 22.93 27.33
C CYS A 655 29.24 21.89 26.30
N TYR A 656 27.92 21.82 26.12
CA TYR A 656 27.33 21.08 25.00
C TYR A 656 27.23 21.98 23.78
N VAL A 657 27.75 21.49 22.65
CA VAL A 657 27.71 22.22 21.38
C VAL A 657 26.60 21.65 20.51
N TYR A 658 25.70 22.53 20.10
CA TYR A 658 24.63 22.21 19.16
C TYR A 658 24.92 22.89 17.82
N ILE A 659 24.69 22.16 16.73
CA ILE A 659 24.96 22.65 15.38
C ILE A 659 23.67 22.53 14.58
N TYR A 660 23.25 23.64 13.99
CA TYR A 660 22.14 23.68 13.04
C TYR A 660 22.67 23.96 11.64
N LEU A 661 22.43 23.03 10.73
CA LEU A 661 22.95 23.08 9.36
C LEU A 661 21.85 23.54 8.40
N ASN A 662 21.93 24.79 7.95
CA ASN A 662 21.00 25.34 6.97
C ASN A 662 21.28 24.88 5.53
N ASN A 663 22.42 24.22 5.26
CA ASN A 663 22.85 23.89 3.89
C ASN A 663 23.18 22.40 3.72
N ARG A 664 22.66 21.78 2.64
CA ARG A 664 22.70 20.32 2.37
C ARG A 664 24.07 19.79 1.91
N THR A 665 25.12 20.61 1.91
CA THR A 665 26.41 20.32 1.25
C THR A 665 27.56 19.94 2.19
N MET A 666 27.32 19.81 3.50
CA MET A 666 28.37 19.44 4.45
C MET A 666 28.55 17.92 4.53
N GLU A 667 29.72 17.42 4.16
CA GLU A 667 30.00 15.97 4.10
C GLU A 667 30.29 15.34 5.47
N ARG A 668 30.79 16.11 6.45
CA ARG A 668 31.17 15.60 7.78
C ARG A 668 31.23 16.70 8.83
N ALA A 669 30.70 16.43 10.02
CA ALA A 669 30.96 17.18 11.26
C ALA A 669 31.73 16.27 12.23
N THR A 670 32.81 16.77 12.82
CA THR A 670 33.67 16.05 13.78
C THR A 670 34.06 16.91 14.94
#